data_AF-A0A8H3LBS6-F1
#
_entry.id   AF-A0A8H3LBS6-F1
#
_cell.length_a   1.000
_cell.length_b   1.000
_cell.length_c   1.000
_cell.angle_alpha   90.00
_cell.angle_beta   90.00
_cell.angle_gamma   90.00
#
_symmetry.space_group_name_H-M   'P 1'
#
loop_
_entity.id
_entity.type
_entity.pdbx_description
1 polymer ?
#
loop_
_entity_poly.entity_id
_entity_poly.type
_entity_poly.pdbx_seq_one_letter_code
_entity_poly.pdbx_strand_id
1 'polypeptide(L)'
;MFSKQGIKFPRFFVQLRKISSISVPTSTIIKTGQIVSRLGFGGYRINWNDDGHKAALEKAIKNGINVIDTSAHFEFGESEEVIGKVLNNAIKDRTATREGMVVISKAGYVNITDTTHLDDSFAKINDRSAHSISPDFLNKQISESLSRLNLEKLDIFMLNNPERILQAKNKHLSISNLYDDIEKALDYLDKEVTKGRIGGYGICSSSMAISIAADHISLPKIYDKLSNSSKKNFIAVQTPFNLFERDLIQKGVGQTCSLAEYAKSNDIFVFTNRPLHAMTGGTIRKLANNRDSNDLSEHQIANNLSNGLQRLDQLESEFSNELFPSGHPLSTKFIWSQIFSQNLSRLSQNHFATKYYLEKQAKPAITKDLECLYDHVKNAALNEKKSRLQSWIIDYQMETQSLIDSMVSYALLNVLHSNDELDSIISYLAPSLYSETAQYHSPLSVKALRINLANQIIGCVLVGMRKPITNQRNFLLICRKMGLDLDACISQLLQKQLLAESLLKEICEKTKELLMNESNCVSISAPVTVGDIHGQFYDLIEIFRIGGYCPSTNYLFLGDYVDRGLFSVETISLLTCLKLRYPHRVQLVRGNHESRAVTQTYGFYTEIFCVHGGLSPSIHSIDQIKILDRYREIPHEGPMADLVWSDPDPDKDEFAISPRGAGYTFGGLVVKKFLEINNMEHILRAHQLCMEGYQVLYDDRLSTVWSAPNYCYRCGNMASILEVGVDGQRFFNVFDAAPENDRDGPSQQTSLEKKDKIHYFL
;
A
#
# COMPACT_ATOMS: atom_id res chain seq x y z
N MET A 1 39.60 13.54 15.01
CA MET A 1 38.51 14.46 14.61
C MET A 1 37.86 15.23 15.76
N PHE A 2 37.81 14.71 16.99
CA PHE A 2 37.06 15.36 18.08
C PHE A 2 37.80 16.44 18.90
N SER A 3 39.13 16.61 18.74
CA SER A 3 39.87 17.71 19.36
C SER A 3 39.78 19.04 18.57
N LYS A 4 39.40 19.00 17.28
CA LYS A 4 39.25 20.20 16.43
C LYS A 4 37.88 20.88 16.55
N GLN A 5 36.93 20.33 17.32
CA GLN A 5 35.54 20.84 17.44
C GLN A 5 35.07 21.12 18.89
N GLY A 6 35.96 21.23 19.86
CA GLY A 6 35.59 21.76 21.20
C GLY A 6 34.60 20.91 22.00
N ILE A 7 34.70 19.58 21.90
CA ILE A 7 33.83 18.62 22.57
C ILE A 7 34.18 18.52 24.08
N LYS A 8 33.36 19.16 24.93
CA LYS A 8 33.31 18.91 26.39
C LYS A 8 32.16 17.95 26.72
N PHE A 9 32.41 16.64 26.64
CA PHE A 9 31.45 15.57 26.92
C PHE A 9 31.34 14.96 28.36
N PRO A 10 32.00 15.43 29.45
CA PRO A 10 32.03 14.62 30.67
C PRO A 10 30.71 14.48 31.45
N ARG A 11 29.82 15.48 31.47
CA ARG A 11 28.66 15.46 32.39
C ARG A 11 27.48 14.61 31.91
N PHE A 12 27.34 14.39 30.60
CA PHE A 12 26.19 13.70 30.02
C PHE A 12 26.28 12.16 30.20
N PHE A 13 27.47 11.59 30.05
CA PHE A 13 27.68 10.14 30.20
C PHE A 13 27.58 9.65 31.66
N VAL A 14 27.81 10.53 32.65
CA VAL A 14 27.64 10.19 34.08
C VAL A 14 26.16 9.97 34.44
N GLN A 15 25.22 10.66 33.77
CA GLN A 15 23.79 10.52 34.03
C GLN A 15 23.18 9.21 33.49
N LEU A 16 23.84 8.57 32.51
CA LEU A 16 23.37 7.29 31.93
C LEU A 16 23.43 6.12 32.90
N ARG A 17 24.22 6.22 33.99
CA ARG A 17 24.29 5.20 35.05
C ARG A 17 22.99 5.03 35.85
N LYS A 18 21.98 5.89 35.67
CA LYS A 18 20.72 5.89 36.44
C LYS A 18 19.50 5.30 35.71
N ILE A 19 19.62 4.90 34.45
CA ILE A 19 18.50 4.28 33.71
C ILE A 19 18.63 2.75 33.84
N SER A 20 18.41 2.24 35.05
CA SER A 20 18.41 0.81 35.38
C SER A 20 17.01 0.25 35.64
N SER A 21 15.95 1.05 35.48
CA SER A 21 14.58 0.64 35.79
C SER A 21 13.89 -0.11 34.65
N ILE A 22 13.16 -1.16 35.01
CA ILE A 22 12.36 -2.06 34.15
C ILE A 22 11.15 -1.33 33.50
N SER A 23 10.78 -0.14 33.97
CA SER A 23 9.66 0.66 33.48
C SER A 23 10.07 1.89 32.66
N VAL A 24 9.21 2.30 31.71
CA VAL A 24 9.39 3.53 30.92
C VAL A 24 9.37 4.73 31.86
N PRO A 25 10.40 5.60 31.86
CA PRO A 25 10.42 6.75 32.74
C PRO A 25 9.30 7.75 32.38
N THR A 26 8.79 8.46 33.38
CA THR A 26 7.68 9.42 33.23
C THR A 26 8.09 10.85 33.59
N SER A 27 7.30 11.81 33.13
CA SER A 27 7.37 13.26 33.43
C SER A 27 5.96 13.80 33.64
N THR A 28 5.82 15.05 34.06
CA THR A 28 4.52 15.72 34.20
C THR A 28 4.45 16.95 33.32
N ILE A 29 3.33 17.14 32.61
CA ILE A 29 3.00 18.42 31.98
C ILE A 29 2.45 19.33 33.07
N ILE A 30 3.28 20.24 33.58
CA ILE A 30 3.00 21.03 34.80
C ILE A 30 1.66 21.76 34.71
N LYS A 31 1.36 22.41 33.57
CA LYS A 31 0.14 23.21 33.39
C LYS A 31 -1.16 22.39 33.38
N THR A 32 -1.10 21.10 33.04
CA THR A 32 -2.29 20.21 33.00
C THR A 32 -2.30 19.17 34.12
N GLY A 33 -1.18 18.95 34.80
CA GLY A 33 -0.99 17.89 35.79
C GLY A 33 -0.89 16.48 35.18
N GLN A 34 -0.94 16.33 33.85
CA GLN A 34 -0.92 15.03 33.19
C GLN A 34 0.45 14.36 33.33
N ILE A 35 0.45 13.09 33.76
CA ILE A 35 1.65 12.25 33.78
C ILE A 35 1.84 11.65 32.39
N VAL A 36 3.04 11.79 31.84
CA VAL A 36 3.39 11.36 30.49
C VAL A 36 4.62 10.47 30.48
N SER A 37 4.59 9.42 29.67
CA SER A 37 5.76 8.61 29.37
C SER A 37 6.80 9.45 28.62
N ARG A 38 8.06 9.36 29.04
CA ARG A 38 9.18 10.10 28.41
C ARG A 38 9.57 9.52 27.05
N LEU A 39 9.04 8.36 26.70
CA LEU A 39 8.96 7.86 25.33
C LEU A 39 7.52 7.98 24.85
N GLY A 40 7.32 8.46 23.64
CA GLY A 40 6.01 8.53 23.01
C GLY A 40 6.01 7.88 21.64
N PHE A 41 4.82 7.55 21.16
CA PHE A 41 4.61 6.85 19.90
C PHE A 41 4.18 7.83 18.80
N GLY A 42 4.92 7.89 17.71
CA GLY A 42 4.61 8.79 16.59
C GLY A 42 3.88 8.10 15.44
N GLY A 43 2.72 8.64 15.07
CA GLY A 43 1.80 8.16 14.05
C GLY A 43 2.16 8.48 12.60
N TYR A 44 3.38 8.96 12.35
CA TYR A 44 3.83 9.30 11.01
C TYR A 44 3.78 8.07 10.08
N ARG A 45 3.03 8.16 8.96
CA ARG A 45 2.90 7.08 7.95
C ARG A 45 2.36 5.74 8.48
N ILE A 46 1.46 5.80 9.46
CA ILE A 46 0.62 4.66 9.83
C ILE A 46 -0.55 4.58 8.85
N ASN A 47 -0.91 3.38 8.43
CA ASN A 47 -2.03 3.11 7.53
C ASN A 47 -2.71 1.78 7.88
N TRP A 48 -3.87 1.52 7.27
CA TRP A 48 -4.67 0.31 7.52
C TRP A 48 -4.01 -0.99 7.06
N ASN A 49 -3.15 -0.87 6.04
CA ASN A 49 -2.59 -1.98 5.26
C ASN A 49 -1.35 -2.62 5.89
N ASP A 50 -0.86 -2.07 7.01
CA ASP A 50 0.29 -2.62 7.73
C ASP A 50 -0.06 -2.93 9.18
N ASP A 51 -0.23 -4.21 9.45
CA ASP A 51 -0.58 -4.72 10.75
C ASP A 51 0.54 -4.65 11.78
N GLY A 52 1.78 -4.51 11.31
CA GLY A 52 2.93 -4.20 12.15
C GLY A 52 2.75 -2.84 12.83
N HIS A 53 2.07 -1.88 12.19
CA HIS A 53 1.80 -0.58 12.80
C HIS A 53 0.84 -0.66 13.98
N LYS A 54 -0.27 -1.40 13.81
CA LYS A 54 -1.25 -1.64 14.88
C LYS A 54 -0.62 -2.39 16.05
N ALA A 55 0.07 -3.49 15.76
CA ALA A 55 0.72 -4.31 16.77
C ALA A 55 1.82 -3.54 17.53
N ALA A 56 2.56 -2.67 16.85
CA ALA A 56 3.57 -1.81 17.49
C ALA A 56 2.92 -0.81 18.47
N LEU A 57 1.81 -0.18 18.09
CA LEU A 57 1.09 0.74 18.97
C LEU A 57 0.47 0.01 20.17
N GLU A 58 -0.20 -1.12 19.94
CA GLU A 58 -0.74 -1.97 21.02
C GLU A 58 0.36 -2.39 21.99
N LYS A 59 1.51 -2.82 21.47
CA LYS A 59 2.67 -3.18 22.29
C LYS A 59 3.22 -1.99 23.06
N ALA A 60 3.30 -0.81 22.43
CA ALA A 60 3.74 0.41 23.11
C ALA A 60 2.83 0.75 24.31
N ILE A 61 1.51 0.76 24.10
CA ILE A 61 0.51 1.02 25.15
C ILE A 61 0.63 0.00 26.28
N LYS A 62 0.66 -1.31 25.95
CA LYS A 62 0.82 -2.39 26.94
C LYS A 62 2.12 -2.30 27.75
N ASN A 63 3.16 -1.65 27.22
CA ASN A 63 4.43 -1.42 27.92
C ASN A 63 4.51 -0.06 28.63
N GLY A 64 3.38 0.64 28.79
CA GLY A 64 3.28 1.88 29.57
C GLY A 64 3.59 3.15 28.78
N ILE A 65 3.60 3.11 27.44
CA ILE A 65 3.62 4.33 26.62
C ILE A 65 2.23 4.92 26.58
N ASN A 66 2.07 6.13 27.10
CA ASN A 66 0.77 6.82 27.13
C ASN A 66 0.71 8.08 26.27
N VAL A 67 1.82 8.51 25.68
CA VAL A 67 1.86 9.63 24.73
C VAL A 67 1.76 9.11 23.29
N ILE A 68 0.74 9.55 22.57
CA ILE A 68 0.53 9.23 21.15
C ILE A 68 0.48 10.52 20.33
N ASP A 69 1.41 10.64 19.39
CA ASP A 69 1.58 11.78 18.50
C ASP A 69 1.01 11.45 17.13
N THR A 70 -0.19 11.92 16.79
CA THR A 70 -0.91 11.50 15.57
C THR A 70 -0.43 12.23 14.30
N SER A 71 -0.99 11.84 13.16
CA SER A 71 -0.73 12.47 11.86
C SER A 71 -2.00 12.57 11.01
N ALA A 72 -2.70 13.72 11.11
CA ALA A 72 -3.88 14.00 10.30
C ALA A 72 -3.62 14.08 8.78
N HIS A 73 -2.40 14.48 8.38
CA HIS A 73 -2.08 14.87 6.99
C HIS A 73 -1.55 13.75 6.10
N PHE A 74 -1.17 12.62 6.69
CA PHE A 74 -0.59 11.50 5.95
C PHE A 74 -1.67 10.48 5.62
N GLU A 75 -1.63 9.94 4.39
CA GLU A 75 -2.59 8.93 3.90
C GLU A 75 -4.04 9.38 4.14
N PHE A 76 -4.35 10.66 3.88
CA PHE A 76 -5.70 11.24 4.03
C PHE A 76 -6.37 11.03 5.41
N GLY A 77 -5.56 10.92 6.47
CA GLY A 77 -6.04 10.77 7.85
C GLY A 77 -6.15 9.33 8.34
N GLU A 78 -5.82 8.32 7.51
CA GLU A 78 -5.85 6.91 7.90
C GLU A 78 -5.06 6.63 9.19
N SER A 79 -3.94 7.33 9.42
CA SER A 79 -3.15 7.21 10.65
C SER A 79 -3.99 7.47 11.91
N GLU A 80 -4.81 8.51 11.90
CA GLU A 80 -5.68 8.86 13.03
C GLU A 80 -6.79 7.83 13.23
N GLU A 81 -7.34 7.29 12.15
CA GLU A 81 -8.35 6.25 12.26
C GLU A 81 -7.78 4.95 12.84
N VAL A 82 -6.56 4.56 12.42
CA VAL A 82 -5.87 3.39 12.97
C VAL A 82 -5.57 3.58 14.45
N ILE A 83 -5.03 4.74 14.83
CA ILE A 83 -4.76 5.08 16.23
C ILE A 83 -6.06 5.07 17.05
N GLY A 84 -7.14 5.66 16.51
CA GLY A 84 -8.45 5.69 17.15
C GLY A 84 -8.99 4.29 17.43
N LYS A 85 -8.93 3.37 16.47
CA LYS A 85 -9.36 1.97 16.69
C LYS A 85 -8.51 1.25 17.74
N VAL A 86 -7.18 1.37 17.67
CA VAL A 86 -6.28 0.73 18.65
C VAL A 86 -6.51 1.29 20.06
N LEU A 87 -6.65 2.60 20.20
CA LEU A 87 -6.92 3.25 21.48
C LEU A 87 -8.26 2.81 22.06
N ASN A 88 -9.32 2.81 21.24
CA ASN A 88 -10.65 2.35 21.68
C ASN A 88 -10.64 0.89 22.11
N ASN A 89 -9.92 0.01 21.41
CA ASN A 89 -9.75 -1.37 21.82
C ASN A 89 -8.96 -1.48 23.13
N ALA A 90 -7.87 -0.73 23.27
CA ALA A 90 -7.08 -0.72 24.49
C ALA A 90 -7.89 -0.28 25.73
N ILE A 91 -8.81 0.68 25.55
CA ILE A 91 -9.76 1.15 26.57
C ILE A 91 -10.81 0.06 26.89
N LYS A 92 -11.43 -0.54 25.86
CA LYS A 92 -12.41 -1.62 26.02
C LYS A 92 -11.81 -2.82 26.77
N ASP A 93 -10.58 -3.18 26.43
CA ASP A 93 -9.83 -4.29 27.03
C ASP A 93 -9.21 -3.93 28.39
N ARG A 94 -9.44 -2.71 28.89
CA ARG A 94 -8.89 -2.19 30.16
C ARG A 94 -7.37 -2.22 30.26
N THR A 95 -6.68 -2.21 29.13
CA THR A 95 -5.21 -2.10 29.05
C THR A 95 -4.73 -0.65 29.14
N ALA A 96 -5.63 0.30 28.87
CA ALA A 96 -5.44 1.73 29.08
C ALA A 96 -6.76 2.37 29.55
N THR A 97 -6.69 3.56 30.15
CA THR A 97 -7.86 4.40 30.41
C THR A 97 -7.79 5.63 29.51
N ARG A 98 -8.92 6.26 29.18
CA ARG A 98 -8.87 7.46 28.34
C ARG A 98 -8.11 8.58 29.04
N GLU A 99 -8.36 8.79 30.33
CA GLU A 99 -7.73 9.82 31.16
C GLU A 99 -6.23 9.59 31.34
N GLY A 100 -5.79 8.33 31.24
CA GLY A 100 -4.38 7.96 31.34
C GLY A 100 -3.59 8.19 30.05
N MET A 101 -4.26 8.44 28.92
CA MET A 101 -3.63 8.61 27.60
C MET A 101 -3.53 10.09 27.22
N VAL A 102 -2.44 10.46 26.56
CA VAL A 102 -2.20 11.81 26.02
C VAL A 102 -2.11 11.73 24.50
N VAL A 103 -3.18 12.15 23.83
CA VAL A 103 -3.29 12.15 22.37
C VAL A 103 -3.03 13.54 21.83
N ILE A 104 -2.03 13.65 20.96
CA ILE A 104 -1.56 14.89 20.35
C ILE A 104 -1.90 14.88 18.86
N SER A 105 -2.69 15.83 18.38
CA SER A 105 -2.90 16.05 16.94
C SER A 105 -2.38 17.42 16.49
N LYS A 106 -2.23 17.62 15.17
CA LYS A 106 -1.57 18.77 14.57
C LYS A 106 -2.20 19.20 13.26
N ALA A 107 -2.31 20.51 13.06
CA ALA A 107 -2.78 21.10 11.81
C ALA A 107 -1.75 22.05 11.20
N GLY A 108 -1.74 22.11 9.86
CA GLY A 108 -0.87 23.03 9.13
C GLY A 108 -0.75 22.66 7.67
N TYR A 109 -0.54 21.38 7.37
CA TYR A 109 -0.31 20.90 6.01
C TYR A 109 -1.62 20.71 5.24
N VAL A 110 -1.54 20.87 3.91
CA VAL A 110 -2.62 20.56 2.99
C VAL A 110 -2.01 19.87 1.77
N ASN A 111 -2.40 18.62 1.53
CA ASN A 111 -2.02 17.85 0.35
C ASN A 111 -3.24 17.74 -0.57
N ILE A 112 -3.14 18.27 -1.78
CA ILE A 112 -4.23 18.25 -2.76
C ILE A 112 -3.69 17.98 -4.16
N THR A 113 -4.56 17.51 -5.04
CA THR A 113 -4.25 17.21 -6.44
C THR A 113 -3.89 18.47 -7.23
N ASP A 114 -4.50 19.60 -6.89
CA ASP A 114 -4.22 20.91 -7.48
C ASP A 114 -4.48 22.04 -6.48
N THR A 115 -3.53 22.97 -6.35
CA THR A 115 -3.60 24.15 -5.47
C THR A 115 -4.12 25.42 -6.16
N THR A 116 -4.38 25.38 -7.47
CA THR A 116 -4.86 26.53 -8.25
C THR A 116 -6.13 27.16 -7.67
N HIS A 117 -7.09 26.33 -7.24
CA HIS A 117 -8.40 26.76 -6.73
C HIS A 117 -8.47 27.09 -5.23
N LEU A 118 -7.36 26.96 -4.48
CA LEU A 118 -7.34 27.38 -3.08
C LEU A 118 -7.46 28.90 -2.95
N ASP A 119 -8.31 29.33 -2.02
CA ASP A 119 -8.44 30.74 -1.64
C ASP A 119 -7.20 31.25 -0.89
N ASP A 120 -7.24 32.55 -0.57
CA ASP A 120 -6.14 33.26 0.07
C ASP A 120 -5.89 32.88 1.54
N SER A 121 -6.78 32.12 2.18
CA SER A 121 -6.51 31.59 3.53
C SER A 121 -5.44 30.49 3.54
N PHE A 122 -4.98 30.04 2.35
CA PHE A 122 -3.93 29.06 2.18
C PHE A 122 -2.65 29.67 1.58
N ALA A 123 -1.52 29.34 2.20
CA ALA A 123 -0.18 29.58 1.68
C ALA A 123 0.21 28.46 0.70
N LYS A 124 0.24 28.76 -0.61
CA LYS A 124 0.58 27.79 -1.66
C LYS A 124 2.09 27.59 -1.72
N ILE A 125 2.59 26.44 -1.30
CA ILE A 125 4.03 26.15 -1.25
C ILE A 125 4.52 25.65 -2.61
N ASN A 126 3.79 24.70 -3.20
CA ASN A 126 4.01 24.19 -4.55
C ASN A 126 2.68 23.71 -5.14
N ASP A 127 2.71 23.19 -6.36
CA ASP A 127 1.51 22.86 -7.13
C ASP A 127 0.60 21.82 -6.45
N ARG A 128 1.14 21.02 -5.52
CA ARG A 128 0.42 19.95 -4.79
C ARG A 128 0.41 20.10 -3.27
N SER A 129 0.94 21.20 -2.75
CA SER A 129 1.09 21.40 -1.30
C SER A 129 0.83 22.84 -0.91
N ALA A 130 -0.02 23.00 0.09
CA ALA A 130 -0.30 24.27 0.73
C ALA A 130 -0.18 24.15 2.25
N HIS A 131 -0.25 25.29 2.92
CA HIS A 131 -0.23 25.40 4.38
C HIS A 131 -1.29 26.38 4.86
N SER A 132 -1.93 26.12 6.00
CA SER A 132 -2.81 27.08 6.64
C SER A 132 -2.84 26.90 8.16
N ILE A 133 -3.00 28.02 8.86
CA ILE A 133 -3.27 28.07 10.30
C ILE A 133 -4.49 28.95 10.58
N SER A 134 -5.33 29.20 9.57
CA SER A 134 -6.51 30.06 9.73
C SER A 134 -7.51 29.45 10.71
N PRO A 135 -8.26 30.25 11.49
CA PRO A 135 -9.28 29.77 12.41
C PRO A 135 -10.25 28.72 11.81
N ASP A 136 -10.76 28.97 10.60
CA ASP A 136 -11.70 28.06 9.93
C ASP A 136 -11.04 26.73 9.55
N PHE A 137 -9.79 26.79 9.08
CA PHE A 137 -9.01 25.59 8.80
C PHE A 137 -8.74 24.78 10.07
N LEU A 138 -8.33 25.44 11.16
CA LEU A 138 -8.09 24.77 12.44
C LEU A 138 -9.37 24.15 13.01
N ASN A 139 -10.52 24.83 12.90
CA ASN A 139 -11.81 24.26 13.27
C ASN A 139 -12.06 22.92 12.56
N LYS A 140 -11.95 22.93 11.23
CA LYS A 140 -12.17 21.77 10.38
C LYS A 140 -11.20 20.64 10.76
N GLN A 141 -9.92 20.96 10.93
CA GLN A 141 -8.90 19.96 11.29
C GLN A 141 -9.13 19.34 12.67
N ILE A 142 -9.54 20.11 13.68
CA ILE A 142 -9.88 19.56 14.99
C ILE A 142 -11.11 18.65 14.87
N SER A 143 -12.15 19.07 14.14
CA SER A 143 -13.38 18.28 13.92
C SER A 143 -13.10 16.95 13.25
N GLU A 144 -12.31 16.98 12.18
CA GLU A 144 -11.93 15.78 11.46
C GLU A 144 -11.04 14.85 12.30
N SER A 145 -10.09 15.41 13.06
CA SER A 145 -9.20 14.61 13.91
C SER A 145 -9.98 13.90 15.02
N LEU A 146 -10.89 14.61 15.69
CA LEU A 146 -11.77 14.03 16.71
C LEU A 146 -12.66 12.91 16.13
N SER A 147 -13.22 13.14 14.94
CA SER A 147 -14.03 12.15 14.22
C SER A 147 -13.22 10.89 13.87
N ARG A 148 -12.06 11.05 13.23
CA ARG A 148 -11.19 9.92 12.83
C ARG A 148 -10.68 9.13 14.03
N LEU A 149 -10.27 9.82 15.10
CA LEU A 149 -9.81 9.18 16.33
C LEU A 149 -10.97 8.57 17.15
N ASN A 150 -12.22 8.94 16.85
CA ASN A 150 -13.40 8.65 17.64
C ASN A 150 -13.20 9.06 19.11
N LEU A 151 -12.86 10.34 19.30
CA LEU A 151 -12.64 10.98 20.61
C LEU A 151 -13.48 12.24 20.74
N GLU A 152 -13.92 12.55 21.96
CA GLU A 152 -14.60 13.82 22.27
C GLU A 152 -13.61 14.98 22.48
N LYS A 153 -12.38 14.66 22.90
CA LYS A 153 -11.34 15.63 23.24
C LYS A 153 -9.94 15.13 22.91
N LEU A 154 -9.13 16.03 22.33
CA LEU A 154 -7.67 15.87 22.22
C LEU A 154 -6.97 16.42 23.47
N ASP A 155 -5.88 15.81 23.92
CA ASP A 155 -5.14 16.33 25.07
C ASP A 155 -4.31 17.55 24.70
N ILE A 156 -3.67 17.49 23.53
CA ILE A 156 -2.85 18.58 23.00
C ILE A 156 -3.12 18.75 21.51
N PHE A 157 -3.33 19.98 21.07
CA PHE A 157 -3.40 20.31 19.65
C PHE A 157 -2.29 21.29 19.25
N MET A 158 -1.55 21.00 18.18
CA MET A 158 -0.38 21.80 17.82
C MET A 158 -0.51 22.45 16.44
N LEU A 159 -0.09 23.71 16.34
CA LEU A 159 0.22 24.31 15.04
C LEU A 159 1.48 23.64 14.47
N ASN A 160 1.41 23.14 13.25
CA ASN A 160 2.46 22.31 12.65
C ASN A 160 3.31 23.07 11.65
N ASN A 161 4.55 23.38 12.04
CA ASN A 161 5.54 24.15 11.28
C ASN A 161 4.94 25.40 10.62
N PRO A 162 4.36 26.35 11.39
CA PRO A 162 3.77 27.57 10.84
C PRO A 162 4.77 28.40 10.01
N GLU A 163 6.08 28.27 10.28
CA GLU A 163 7.15 28.89 9.49
C GLU A 163 7.12 28.54 7.99
N ARG A 164 6.47 27.43 7.59
CA ARG A 164 6.32 27.08 6.17
C ARG A 164 5.55 28.10 5.37
N ILE A 165 4.68 28.89 5.99
CA ILE A 165 3.92 29.96 5.34
C ILE A 165 4.85 30.99 4.66
N LEU A 166 6.08 31.18 5.16
CA LEU A 166 7.07 32.07 4.55
C LEU A 166 7.57 31.59 3.18
N GLN A 167 7.32 30.32 2.83
CA GLN A 167 7.70 29.72 1.54
C GLN A 167 6.58 29.84 0.49
N ALA A 168 5.50 30.56 0.80
CA ALA A 168 4.35 30.70 -0.09
C ALA A 168 4.70 31.42 -1.39
N LYS A 169 4.21 30.89 -2.52
CA LYS A 169 4.33 31.51 -3.85
C LYS A 169 3.24 32.54 -4.13
N ASN A 170 2.07 32.38 -3.52
CA ASN A 170 0.93 33.29 -3.72
C ASN A 170 0.96 34.53 -2.82
N LYS A 171 1.80 34.53 -1.78
CA LYS A 171 1.89 35.64 -0.81
C LYS A 171 3.32 35.83 -0.35
N HIS A 172 3.82 37.05 -0.43
CA HIS A 172 5.08 37.43 0.20
C HIS A 172 4.82 37.88 1.63
N LEU A 173 4.92 36.95 2.58
CA LEU A 173 4.72 37.22 4.00
C LEU A 173 6.05 37.54 4.68
N SER A 174 6.07 38.62 5.46
CA SER A 174 7.19 38.88 6.36
C SER A 174 7.08 38.01 7.61
N ILE A 175 8.21 37.85 8.31
CA ILE A 175 8.24 37.19 9.62
C ILE A 175 7.28 37.86 10.63
N SER A 176 7.08 39.19 10.53
CA SER A 176 6.16 39.92 11.40
C SER A 176 4.72 39.49 11.16
N ASN A 177 4.32 39.37 9.89
CA ASN A 177 2.97 38.93 9.54
C ASN A 177 2.71 37.51 10.04
N LEU A 178 3.72 36.63 9.97
CA LEU A 178 3.61 35.28 10.51
C LEU A 178 3.36 35.27 12.03
N TYR A 179 4.03 36.12 12.81
CA TYR A 179 3.75 36.19 14.26
C TYR A 179 2.32 36.63 14.55
N ASP A 180 1.77 37.56 13.77
CA ASP A 180 0.38 38.01 13.94
C ASP A 180 -0.63 36.92 13.54
N ASP A 181 -0.33 36.12 12.52
CA ASP A 181 -1.17 34.99 12.12
C ASP A 181 -1.09 33.84 13.13
N ILE A 182 0.10 33.59 13.72
CA ILE A 182 0.24 32.66 14.85
C ILE A 182 -0.57 33.15 16.05
N GLU A 183 -0.51 34.43 16.39
CA GLU A 183 -1.29 35.02 17.49
C GLU A 183 -2.79 34.78 17.30
N LYS A 184 -3.35 35.12 16.14
CA LYS A 184 -4.77 34.86 15.80
C LYS A 184 -5.13 33.38 15.88
N ALA A 185 -4.24 32.50 15.43
CA ALA A 185 -4.44 31.06 15.49
C ALA A 185 -4.49 30.57 16.95
N LEU A 186 -3.60 31.04 17.81
CA LEU A 186 -3.57 30.68 19.24
C LEU A 186 -4.77 31.24 20.00
N ASP A 187 -5.21 32.47 19.70
CA ASP A 187 -6.46 33.05 20.23
C ASP A 187 -7.69 32.21 19.86
N TYR A 188 -7.71 31.66 18.64
CA TYR A 188 -8.76 30.73 18.24
C TYR A 188 -8.69 29.43 19.06
N LEU A 189 -7.49 28.87 19.29
CA LEU A 189 -7.33 27.65 20.07
C LEU A 189 -7.74 27.83 21.55
N ASP A 190 -7.61 29.03 22.13
CA ASP A 190 -8.18 29.32 23.46
C ASP A 190 -9.70 29.09 23.51
N LYS A 191 -10.41 29.43 22.43
CA LYS A 191 -11.85 29.16 22.32
C LYS A 191 -12.13 27.65 22.27
N GLU A 192 -11.29 26.88 21.59
CA GLU A 192 -11.42 25.42 21.51
C GLU A 192 -11.09 24.72 22.84
N VAL A 193 -10.15 25.26 23.63
CA VAL A 193 -9.92 24.83 25.02
C VAL A 193 -11.16 25.11 25.87
N THR A 194 -11.75 26.30 25.75
CA THR A 194 -12.97 26.69 26.48
C THR A 194 -14.17 25.80 26.12
N LYS A 195 -14.28 25.39 24.85
CA LYS A 195 -15.29 24.41 24.38
C LYS A 195 -15.01 22.98 24.85
N GLY A 196 -13.87 22.71 25.47
CA GLY A 196 -13.48 21.38 25.95
C GLY A 196 -13.02 20.41 24.86
N ARG A 197 -12.88 20.86 23.61
CA ARG A 197 -12.47 19.99 22.48
C ARG A 197 -10.99 19.66 22.48
N ILE A 198 -10.18 20.52 23.09
CA ILE A 198 -8.74 20.32 23.29
C ILE A 198 -8.34 20.63 24.74
N GLY A 199 -7.35 19.93 25.31
CA GLY A 199 -6.88 20.14 26.69
C GLY A 199 -5.88 21.29 26.84
N GLY A 200 -5.19 21.62 25.77
CA GLY A 200 -4.27 22.73 25.63
C GLY A 200 -3.64 22.68 24.24
N TYR A 201 -2.77 23.64 23.95
CA TYR A 201 -2.16 23.74 22.63
C TYR A 201 -0.67 24.06 22.69
N GLY A 202 -0.04 23.96 21.52
CA GLY A 202 1.39 24.17 21.35
C GLY A 202 1.79 24.42 19.91
N ILE A 203 3.11 24.48 19.68
CA ILE A 203 3.69 24.64 18.34
C ILE A 203 4.72 23.55 18.10
N CYS A 204 4.56 22.84 16.99
CA CYS A 204 5.59 21.98 16.43
C CYS A 204 6.38 22.79 15.41
N SER A 205 7.70 22.92 15.58
CA SER A 205 8.56 23.70 14.67
C SER A 205 9.91 23.04 14.44
N SER A 206 10.34 23.07 13.18
CA SER A 206 11.65 22.56 12.77
C SER A 206 12.73 23.62 12.91
N SER A 207 12.39 24.91 12.88
CA SER A 207 13.34 26.03 12.95
C SER A 207 13.45 26.68 14.33
N MET A 208 12.51 26.43 15.25
CA MET A 208 12.45 27.10 16.56
C MET A 208 13.68 26.86 17.44
N ALA A 209 14.32 25.70 17.36
CA ALA A 209 15.56 25.42 18.08
C ALA A 209 16.80 26.04 17.41
N ILE A 210 16.74 26.33 16.10
CA ILE A 210 17.89 26.70 15.27
C ILE A 210 17.85 28.21 15.01
N SER A 211 18.49 28.99 15.88
CA SER A 211 18.41 30.47 15.83
C SER A 211 18.97 31.11 14.56
N ILE A 212 19.82 30.40 13.81
CA ILE A 212 20.42 30.86 12.55
C ILE A 212 19.62 30.45 11.31
N ALA A 213 18.52 29.70 11.47
CA ALA A 213 17.69 29.29 10.35
C ALA A 213 17.03 30.52 9.70
N ALA A 214 16.97 30.55 8.37
CA ALA A 214 16.37 31.66 7.64
C ALA A 214 14.88 31.84 7.95
N ASP A 215 14.21 30.74 8.29
CA ASP A 215 12.80 30.66 8.68
C ASP A 215 12.61 30.48 10.20
N HIS A 216 13.59 30.91 11.01
CA HIS A 216 13.52 30.80 12.47
C HIS A 216 12.33 31.56 13.07
N ILE A 217 11.53 30.84 13.85
CA ILE A 217 10.49 31.43 14.72
C ILE A 217 10.91 31.33 16.20
N SER A 218 10.71 32.41 16.94
CA SER A 218 11.19 32.54 18.32
C SER A 218 10.06 32.23 19.31
N LEU A 219 10.25 31.20 20.14
CA LEU A 219 9.32 30.89 21.23
C LEU A 219 9.13 32.08 22.18
N PRO A 220 10.19 32.79 22.65
CA PRO A 220 10.00 33.99 23.46
C PRO A 220 9.09 35.03 22.81
N LYS A 221 9.31 35.37 21.53
CA LYS A 221 8.47 36.35 20.83
C LYS A 221 7.00 35.93 20.73
N ILE A 222 6.74 34.64 20.48
CA ILE A 222 5.38 34.09 20.44
C ILE A 222 4.77 34.15 21.84
N TYR A 223 5.49 33.68 22.85
CA TYR A 223 5.00 33.57 24.21
C TYR A 223 4.75 34.94 24.86
N ASP A 224 5.57 35.94 24.56
CA ASP A 224 5.43 37.31 25.07
C ASP A 224 4.18 38.01 24.53
N LYS A 225 3.72 37.67 23.32
CA LYS A 225 2.46 38.16 22.73
C LYS A 225 1.22 37.56 23.40
N LEU A 226 1.33 36.40 24.06
CA LEU A 226 0.18 35.74 24.66
C LEU A 226 -0.32 36.44 25.93
N SER A 227 -1.64 36.53 26.07
CA SER A 227 -2.29 36.95 27.31
C SER A 227 -1.97 36.01 28.47
N ASN A 228 -2.15 36.47 29.72
CA ASN A 228 -1.93 35.61 30.89
C ASN A 228 -2.84 34.38 30.93
N SER A 229 -4.06 34.48 30.39
CA SER A 229 -4.97 33.32 30.22
C SER A 229 -4.44 32.37 29.15
N SER A 230 -4.04 32.89 27.98
CA SER A 230 -3.52 32.09 26.86
C SER A 230 -2.23 31.37 27.25
N LYS A 231 -1.37 31.99 28.06
CA LYS A 231 -0.15 31.37 28.61
C LYS A 231 -0.43 30.11 29.44
N LYS A 232 -1.60 29.98 30.08
CA LYS A 232 -2.01 28.76 30.80
C LYS A 232 -2.37 27.62 29.84
N ASN A 233 -2.93 27.96 28.69
CA ASN A 233 -3.36 27.02 27.65
C ASN A 233 -2.25 26.65 26.65
N PHE A 234 -1.20 27.46 26.55
CA PHE A 234 0.02 27.13 25.80
C PHE A 234 0.90 26.20 26.64
N ILE A 235 0.80 24.90 26.39
CA ILE A 235 1.35 23.85 27.27
C ILE A 235 2.58 23.14 26.70
N ALA A 236 2.81 23.20 25.39
CA ALA A 236 3.82 22.36 24.76
C ALA A 236 4.53 22.98 23.55
N VAL A 237 5.77 22.55 23.33
CA VAL A 237 6.49 22.73 22.07
C VAL A 237 7.06 21.41 21.60
N GLN A 238 7.08 21.22 20.27
CA GLN A 238 7.68 20.06 19.64
C GLN A 238 8.78 20.50 18.67
N THR A 239 10.00 20.01 18.84
CA THR A 239 11.13 20.40 17.98
C THR A 239 12.16 19.27 17.82
N PRO A 240 12.98 19.23 16.75
CA PRO A 240 13.96 18.17 16.57
C PRO A 240 15.02 18.15 17.66
N PHE A 241 15.38 16.95 18.11
CA PHE A 241 16.56 16.73 18.94
C PHE A 241 17.06 15.30 18.80
N ASN A 242 18.35 15.14 18.55
CA ASN A 242 19.01 13.84 18.46
C ASN A 242 20.54 13.99 18.63
N LEU A 243 21.30 12.93 18.31
CA LEU A 243 22.76 12.91 18.45
C LEU A 243 23.49 14.02 17.66
N PHE A 244 22.90 14.50 16.57
CA PHE A 244 23.50 15.49 15.67
C PHE A 244 22.84 16.86 15.81
N GLU A 245 21.51 16.90 15.90
CA GLU A 245 20.71 18.13 16.09
C GLU A 245 20.58 18.43 17.59
N ARG A 246 21.45 19.30 18.09
CA ARG A 246 21.62 19.56 19.54
C ARG A 246 21.16 20.96 19.96
N ASP A 247 20.68 21.77 19.02
CA ASP A 247 20.41 23.19 19.22
C ASP A 247 19.37 23.46 20.31
N LEU A 248 18.42 22.54 20.52
CA LEU A 248 17.41 22.63 21.59
C LEU A 248 18.02 22.91 22.98
N ILE A 249 19.19 22.33 23.28
CA ILE A 249 19.85 22.43 24.60
C ILE A 249 21.10 23.31 24.56
N GLN A 250 21.43 23.87 23.41
CA GLN A 250 22.53 24.80 23.25
C GLN A 250 21.99 26.22 23.23
N LYS A 251 22.81 27.18 23.65
CA LYS A 251 22.43 28.59 23.57
C LYS A 251 22.63 29.04 22.13
N GLY A 252 21.58 29.57 21.52
CA GLY A 252 21.66 30.20 20.20
C GLY A 252 22.50 31.46 20.24
N VAL A 253 22.93 31.92 19.06
CA VAL A 253 23.68 33.18 18.92
C VAL A 253 22.82 34.34 19.44
N GLY A 254 23.34 35.07 20.42
CA GLY A 254 22.63 36.20 21.03
C GLY A 254 21.53 35.84 22.03
N GLN A 255 21.37 34.56 22.39
CA GLN A 255 20.39 34.11 23.39
C GLN A 255 21.00 33.95 24.79
N THR A 256 20.24 34.32 25.83
CA THR A 256 20.68 34.22 27.24
C THR A 256 20.60 32.79 27.79
N CYS A 257 19.68 31.98 27.27
CA CYS A 257 19.47 30.58 27.61
C CYS A 257 19.11 29.76 26.35
N SER A 258 19.19 28.44 26.45
CA SER A 258 18.72 27.52 25.40
C SER A 258 17.20 27.48 25.33
N LEU A 259 16.65 27.02 24.20
CA LEU A 259 15.20 26.84 24.05
C LEU A 259 14.61 25.91 25.13
N ALA A 260 15.33 24.83 25.46
CA ALA A 260 14.93 23.89 26.51
C ALA A 260 14.87 24.56 27.89
N GLU A 261 15.85 25.39 28.23
CA GLU A 261 15.86 26.16 29.49
C GLU A 261 14.72 27.19 29.54
N TYR A 262 14.48 27.92 28.44
CA TYR A 262 13.38 28.89 28.34
C TYR A 262 12.01 28.21 28.47
N ALA A 263 11.81 27.07 27.80
CA ALA A 263 10.57 26.30 27.91
C ALA A 263 10.34 25.84 29.35
N LYS A 264 11.40 25.33 30.00
CA LYS A 264 11.35 24.89 31.40
C LYS A 264 11.01 26.03 32.37
N SER A 265 11.57 27.23 32.19
CA SER A 265 11.28 28.37 33.06
C SER A 265 9.85 28.91 32.94
N ASN A 266 9.12 28.50 31.90
CA ASN A 266 7.74 28.92 31.61
C ASN A 266 6.74 27.76 31.71
N ASP A 267 7.13 26.62 32.31
CA ASP A 267 6.32 25.42 32.44
C ASP A 267 5.76 24.88 31.11
N ILE A 268 6.51 25.07 30.02
CA ILE A 268 6.17 24.57 28.68
C ILE A 268 6.83 23.22 28.49
N PHE A 269 6.03 22.19 28.22
CA PHE A 269 6.51 20.84 28.04
C PHE A 269 7.19 20.66 26.68
N VAL A 270 8.35 20.00 26.66
CA VAL A 270 9.14 19.80 25.45
C VAL A 270 9.01 18.38 24.93
N PHE A 271 8.41 18.24 23.75
CA PHE A 271 8.41 17.02 22.95
C PHE A 271 9.51 17.08 21.90
N THR A 272 10.26 16.00 21.69
CA THR A 272 11.27 15.93 20.63
C THR A 272 10.87 14.94 19.57
N ASN A 273 10.92 15.35 18.31
CA ASN A 273 10.64 14.47 17.17
C ASN A 273 11.92 14.05 16.43
N ARG A 274 11.76 13.08 15.53
CA ARG A 274 12.86 12.51 14.71
C ARG A 274 14.10 12.08 15.53
N PRO A 275 13.95 11.40 16.69
CA PRO A 275 15.10 11.03 17.52
C PRO A 275 16.07 10.04 16.85
N LEU A 276 15.62 9.34 15.81
CA LEU A 276 16.38 8.34 15.06
C LEU A 276 16.74 8.78 13.63
N HIS A 277 16.49 10.04 13.28
CA HIS A 277 16.84 10.60 11.97
C HIS A 277 17.40 12.00 12.18
N ALA A 278 18.66 12.20 11.80
CA ALA A 278 19.34 13.47 11.89
C ALA A 278 19.34 14.20 10.54
N MET A 279 19.12 15.51 10.55
CA MET A 279 19.46 16.38 9.43
C MET A 279 20.89 16.89 9.61
N THR A 280 21.83 16.43 8.78
CA THR A 280 23.26 16.79 8.88
C THR A 280 23.87 16.97 7.50
N GLY A 281 24.58 18.09 7.31
CA GLY A 281 25.20 18.42 6.02
C GLY A 281 24.23 18.52 4.84
N GLY A 282 22.97 18.92 5.10
CA GLY A 282 21.90 18.93 4.08
C GLY A 282 21.33 17.55 3.73
N THR A 283 21.70 16.51 4.47
CA THR A 283 21.29 15.12 4.24
C THR A 283 20.52 14.54 5.42
N ILE A 284 19.71 13.51 5.16
CA ILE A 284 19.03 12.75 6.22
C ILE A 284 19.90 11.55 6.57
N ARG A 285 20.35 11.46 7.82
CA ARG A 285 21.08 10.32 8.36
C ARG A 285 20.17 9.51 9.29
N LYS A 286 19.94 8.24 8.97
CA LYS A 286 19.24 7.29 9.85
C LYS A 286 20.20 6.85 10.97
N LEU A 287 19.72 6.76 12.22
CA LEU A 287 20.48 6.29 13.38
C LEU A 287 20.08 4.86 13.76
N ALA A 288 20.44 3.91 12.89
CA ALA A 288 20.21 2.48 13.08
C ALA A 288 21.29 1.68 12.34
N ASN A 289 21.61 0.51 12.87
CA ASN A 289 22.67 -0.37 12.38
C ASN A 289 22.17 -1.76 11.92
N ASN A 290 20.88 -2.07 12.08
CA ASN A 290 20.35 -3.37 11.66
C ASN A 290 20.27 -3.48 10.12
N ARG A 291 20.81 -4.58 9.59
CA ARG A 291 20.48 -5.15 8.26
C ARG A 291 19.40 -6.20 8.40
N ASP A 292 18.58 -6.37 7.38
CA ASP A 292 17.70 -7.52 7.29
C ASP A 292 18.51 -8.78 6.95
N SER A 293 18.05 -9.94 7.43
CA SER A 293 18.68 -11.23 7.09
C SER A 293 18.69 -11.54 5.60
N ASN A 294 17.84 -10.83 4.83
CA ASN A 294 17.65 -11.00 3.40
C ASN A 294 18.37 -9.91 2.59
N ASP A 295 19.08 -8.98 3.23
CA ASP A 295 19.87 -7.96 2.52
C ASP A 295 21.02 -8.64 1.76
N LEU A 296 21.24 -8.20 0.51
CA LEU A 296 22.37 -8.67 -0.28
C LEU A 296 23.69 -8.42 0.46
N SER A 297 24.60 -9.38 0.35
CA SER A 297 25.98 -9.19 0.81
C SER A 297 26.63 -8.01 0.08
N GLU A 298 27.61 -7.37 0.72
CA GLU A 298 28.37 -6.27 0.14
C GLU A 298 29.01 -6.67 -1.21
N HIS A 299 29.55 -7.88 -1.28
CA HIS A 299 30.13 -8.44 -2.49
C HIS A 299 29.10 -8.61 -3.61
N GLN A 300 27.88 -9.06 -3.30
CA GLN A 300 26.80 -9.16 -4.29
C GLN A 300 26.38 -7.78 -4.81
N ILE A 301 26.26 -6.79 -3.93
CA ILE A 301 25.91 -5.41 -4.34
C ILE A 301 26.98 -4.84 -5.26
N ALA A 302 28.26 -5.01 -4.91
CA ALA A 302 29.37 -4.55 -5.74
C ALA A 302 29.40 -5.22 -7.11
N ASN A 303 29.20 -6.55 -7.16
CA ASN A 303 29.14 -7.29 -8.42
C ASN A 303 27.96 -6.87 -9.30
N ASN A 304 26.77 -6.71 -8.71
CA ASN A 304 25.58 -6.27 -9.45
C ASN A 304 25.77 -4.87 -10.05
N LEU A 305 26.38 -3.94 -9.29
CA LEU A 305 26.71 -2.61 -9.79
C LEU A 305 27.70 -2.68 -10.97
N SER A 306 28.79 -3.45 -10.83
CA SER A 306 29.81 -3.56 -11.87
C SER A 306 29.24 -4.19 -13.16
N ASN A 307 28.55 -5.32 -13.02
CA ASN A 307 27.97 -6.04 -14.15
C ASN A 307 26.85 -5.23 -14.83
N GLY A 308 25.98 -4.59 -14.03
CA GLY A 308 24.89 -3.77 -14.55
C GLY A 308 25.39 -2.54 -15.32
N LEU A 309 26.43 -1.86 -14.82
CA LEU A 309 27.05 -0.75 -15.55
C LEU A 309 27.67 -1.19 -16.88
N GLN A 310 28.38 -2.32 -16.88
CA GLN A 310 28.98 -2.88 -18.10
C GLN A 310 27.92 -3.29 -19.13
N ARG A 311 26.84 -3.94 -18.68
CA ARG A 311 25.74 -4.36 -19.56
C ARG A 311 25.01 -3.16 -20.15
N LEU A 312 24.78 -2.12 -19.36
CA LEU A 312 24.12 -0.91 -19.82
C LEU A 312 24.98 -0.17 -20.88
N ASP A 313 26.29 -0.07 -20.67
CA ASP A 313 27.23 0.51 -21.64
C ASP A 313 27.24 -0.25 -22.99
N GLN A 314 27.16 -1.58 -22.93
CA GLN A 314 27.03 -2.42 -24.13
C GLN A 314 25.73 -2.12 -24.90
N LEU A 315 24.60 -2.02 -24.19
CA LEU A 315 23.30 -1.71 -24.82
C LEU A 315 23.32 -0.31 -25.46
N GLU A 316 23.91 0.68 -24.80
CA GLU A 316 24.02 2.05 -25.33
C GLU A 316 24.89 2.09 -26.59
N SER A 317 25.98 1.33 -26.61
CA SER A 317 26.85 1.19 -27.78
C SER A 317 26.15 0.49 -28.96
N GLU A 318 25.37 -0.58 -28.70
CA GLU A 318 24.58 -1.26 -29.74
C GLU A 318 23.52 -0.31 -30.33
N PHE A 319 22.86 0.47 -29.48
CA PHE A 319 21.84 1.43 -29.90
C PHE A 319 22.40 2.50 -30.84
N SER A 320 23.53 3.11 -30.47
CA SER A 320 24.13 4.21 -31.24
C SER A 320 24.77 3.75 -32.55
N ASN A 321 25.36 2.55 -32.58
CA ASN A 321 26.19 2.11 -33.69
C ASN A 321 25.44 1.24 -34.70
N GLU A 322 24.45 0.46 -34.27
CA GLU A 322 23.84 -0.58 -35.10
C GLU A 322 22.35 -0.39 -35.33
N LEU A 323 21.62 0.01 -34.27
CA LEU A 323 20.16 -0.05 -34.26
C LEU A 323 19.48 1.26 -34.65
N PHE A 324 20.04 2.42 -34.29
CA PHE A 324 19.36 3.70 -34.43
C PHE A 324 20.15 4.73 -35.28
N PRO A 325 19.49 5.50 -36.17
CA PRO A 325 20.20 6.43 -37.06
C PRO A 325 20.92 7.56 -36.31
N SER A 326 22.14 7.86 -36.72
CA SER A 326 22.91 9.01 -36.25
C SER A 326 22.22 10.33 -36.63
N GLY A 327 22.08 11.26 -35.67
CA GLY A 327 21.54 12.60 -35.89
C GLY A 327 20.06 12.80 -35.50
N HIS A 328 19.35 11.73 -35.12
CA HIS A 328 18.01 11.85 -34.55
C HIS A 328 18.08 12.31 -33.08
N PRO A 329 17.21 13.20 -32.58
CA PRO A 329 17.28 13.72 -31.21
C PRO A 329 17.27 12.66 -30.09
N LEU A 330 16.70 11.47 -30.36
CA LEU A 330 16.69 10.34 -29.43
C LEU A 330 18.04 9.60 -29.33
N SER A 331 18.94 9.75 -30.30
CA SER A 331 20.22 9.04 -30.33
C SER A 331 21.18 9.44 -29.20
N THR A 332 20.92 10.58 -28.54
CA THR A 332 21.75 11.11 -27.44
C THR A 332 21.10 10.96 -26.06
N LYS A 333 19.91 10.33 -25.97
CA LYS A 333 19.13 10.22 -24.74
C LYS A 333 19.53 9.04 -23.85
N PHE A 334 20.10 8.00 -24.44
CA PHE A 334 20.44 6.74 -23.76
C PHE A 334 21.94 6.72 -23.43
N ILE A 335 22.33 7.50 -22.41
CA ILE A 335 23.72 7.63 -21.89
C ILE A 335 23.76 7.44 -20.36
N TRP A 336 22.83 6.65 -19.84
CA TRP A 336 22.64 6.46 -18.40
C TRP A 336 23.75 5.64 -17.75
N SER A 337 24.47 4.79 -18.49
CA SER A 337 25.65 4.10 -17.97
C SER A 337 26.71 5.09 -17.48
N GLN A 338 27.05 6.09 -18.33
CA GLN A 338 27.99 7.15 -18.02
C GLN A 338 27.47 8.05 -16.90
N ILE A 339 26.20 8.46 -16.96
CA ILE A 339 25.58 9.30 -15.92
C ILE A 339 25.64 8.62 -14.56
N PHE A 340 25.26 7.34 -14.47
CA PHE A 340 25.27 6.59 -13.21
C PHE A 340 26.70 6.36 -12.71
N SER A 341 27.63 5.95 -13.58
CA SER A 341 29.04 5.75 -13.22
C SER A 341 29.68 7.02 -12.65
N GLN A 342 29.55 8.15 -13.35
CA GLN A 342 30.14 9.43 -12.93
C GLN A 342 29.53 9.97 -11.63
N ASN A 343 28.26 9.63 -11.34
CA ASN A 343 27.55 10.11 -10.16
C ASN A 343 27.52 9.10 -9.00
N LEU A 344 28.01 7.87 -9.17
CA LEU A 344 27.87 6.79 -8.17
C LEU A 344 28.46 7.19 -6.81
N SER A 345 29.65 7.79 -6.80
CA SER A 345 30.31 8.25 -5.57
C SER A 345 29.43 9.26 -4.82
N ARG A 346 28.92 10.28 -5.52
CA ARG A 346 28.03 11.32 -4.98
C ARG A 346 26.70 10.74 -4.49
N LEU A 347 26.08 9.87 -5.28
CA LEU A 347 24.80 9.23 -4.94
C LEU A 347 24.96 8.29 -3.73
N SER A 348 26.06 7.59 -3.62
CA SER A 348 26.28 6.66 -2.50
C SER A 348 26.41 7.34 -1.12
N GLN A 349 26.60 8.67 -1.07
CA GLN A 349 26.75 9.43 0.17
C GLN A 349 25.43 9.70 0.89
N ASN A 350 24.29 9.66 0.19
CA ASN A 350 22.99 9.98 0.78
C ASN A 350 21.91 9.05 0.25
N HIS A 351 21.65 7.98 0.99
CA HIS A 351 20.63 6.98 0.66
C HIS A 351 19.26 7.59 0.33
N PHE A 352 18.75 8.53 1.14
CA PHE A 352 17.41 9.09 0.93
C PHE A 352 17.33 9.95 -0.33
N ALA A 353 18.32 10.83 -0.55
CA ALA A 353 18.35 11.67 -1.75
C ALA A 353 18.56 10.83 -3.01
N THR A 354 19.38 9.78 -2.92
CA THR A 354 19.65 8.86 -4.03
C THR A 354 18.43 8.05 -4.40
N LYS A 355 17.76 7.44 -3.42
CA LYS A 355 16.50 6.76 -3.66
C LYS A 355 15.47 7.69 -4.31
N TYR A 356 15.32 8.90 -3.78
CA TYR A 356 14.38 9.88 -4.34
C TYR A 356 14.75 10.28 -5.77
N TYR A 357 16.01 10.63 -6.03
CA TYR A 357 16.49 11.02 -7.36
C TYR A 357 16.28 9.89 -8.37
N LEU A 358 16.69 8.67 -8.03
CA LEU A 358 16.58 7.52 -8.93
C LEU A 358 15.12 7.14 -9.20
N GLU A 359 14.27 7.07 -8.17
CA GLU A 359 12.87 6.66 -8.32
C GLU A 359 11.95 7.75 -8.90
N LYS A 360 12.20 9.03 -8.58
CA LYS A 360 11.28 10.14 -8.92
C LYS A 360 11.78 11.04 -10.05
N GLN A 361 13.04 10.93 -10.45
CA GLN A 361 13.59 11.72 -11.55
C GLN A 361 14.20 10.84 -12.64
N ALA A 362 15.19 9.99 -12.30
CA ALA A 362 15.89 9.18 -13.29
C ALA A 362 14.96 8.16 -13.95
N LYS A 363 14.28 7.31 -13.17
CA LYS A 363 13.35 6.30 -13.68
C LYS A 363 12.23 6.90 -14.55
N PRO A 364 11.50 7.96 -14.13
CA PRO A 364 10.51 8.60 -15.00
C PRO A 364 11.10 9.21 -16.27
N ALA A 365 12.30 9.79 -16.22
CA ALA A 365 12.96 10.33 -17.41
C ALA A 365 13.32 9.21 -18.41
N ILE A 366 13.92 8.11 -17.92
CA ILE A 366 14.21 6.91 -18.73
C ILE A 366 12.92 6.36 -19.35
N THR A 367 11.87 6.20 -18.54
CA THR A 367 10.57 5.67 -18.99
C THR A 367 9.98 6.53 -20.09
N LYS A 368 9.99 7.86 -19.92
CA LYS A 368 9.50 8.79 -20.93
C LYS A 368 10.28 8.71 -22.24
N ASP A 369 11.61 8.64 -22.16
CA ASP A 369 12.46 8.53 -23.36
C ASP A 369 12.27 7.18 -24.07
N LEU A 370 12.05 6.08 -23.31
CA LEU A 370 11.68 4.77 -23.84
C LEU A 370 10.29 4.77 -24.50
N GLU A 371 9.30 5.43 -23.91
CA GLU A 371 7.96 5.60 -24.50
C GLU A 371 8.03 6.36 -25.83
N CYS A 372 8.81 7.44 -25.89
CA CYS A 372 9.04 8.20 -27.12
C CYS A 372 9.73 7.35 -28.21
N LEU A 373 10.71 6.52 -27.82
CA LEU A 373 11.36 5.58 -28.72
C LEU A 373 10.37 4.50 -29.20
N TYR A 374 9.54 3.97 -28.31
CA TYR A 374 8.54 2.97 -28.63
C TYR A 374 7.51 3.50 -29.65
N ASP A 375 7.00 4.72 -29.46
CA ASP A 375 6.07 5.37 -30.39
C ASP A 375 6.72 5.62 -31.75
N HIS A 376 7.99 6.03 -31.78
CA HIS A 376 8.75 6.17 -33.01
C HIS A 376 8.86 4.84 -33.76
N VAL A 377 9.24 3.77 -33.05
CA VAL A 377 9.39 2.41 -33.60
C VAL A 377 8.04 1.86 -34.10
N LYS A 378 6.94 2.12 -33.38
CA LYS A 378 5.58 1.70 -33.77
C LYS A 378 5.20 2.23 -35.15
N ASN A 379 5.49 3.51 -35.42
CA ASN A 379 5.15 4.21 -36.66
C ASN A 379 6.11 3.92 -37.84
N ALA A 380 7.25 3.27 -37.59
CA ALA A 380 8.19 2.89 -38.64
C ALA A 380 7.72 1.66 -39.43
N ALA A 381 8.05 1.61 -40.73
CA ALA A 381 7.78 0.46 -41.59
C ALA A 381 8.43 -0.83 -41.06
N LEU A 382 7.77 -1.97 -41.23
CA LEU A 382 8.26 -3.27 -40.77
C LEU A 382 9.59 -3.65 -41.44
N ASN A 383 10.63 -3.83 -40.62
CA ASN A 383 11.93 -4.38 -41.02
C ASN A 383 12.60 -5.09 -39.83
N GLU A 384 13.67 -5.83 -40.09
CA GLU A 384 14.43 -6.60 -39.08
C GLU A 384 14.95 -5.71 -37.93
N LYS A 385 15.30 -4.44 -38.22
CA LYS A 385 15.75 -3.47 -37.21
C LYS A 385 14.64 -3.09 -36.23
N LYS A 386 13.38 -3.08 -36.66
CA LYS A 386 12.21 -2.79 -35.80
C LYS A 386 12.09 -3.81 -34.65
N SER A 387 12.21 -5.09 -34.96
CA SER A 387 12.13 -6.16 -33.95
C SER A 387 13.32 -6.14 -32.98
N ARG A 388 14.54 -5.89 -33.47
CA ARG A 388 15.73 -5.71 -32.60
C ARG A 388 15.59 -4.51 -31.66
N LEU A 389 15.07 -3.38 -32.15
CA LEU A 389 14.80 -2.20 -31.32
C LEU A 389 13.75 -2.45 -30.24
N GLN A 390 12.71 -3.23 -30.54
CA GLN A 390 11.70 -3.60 -29.54
C GLN A 390 12.30 -4.47 -28.41
N SER A 391 13.15 -5.44 -28.74
CA SER A 391 13.88 -6.23 -27.74
C SER A 391 14.82 -5.37 -26.90
N TRP A 392 15.55 -4.47 -27.57
CA TRP A 392 16.49 -3.55 -26.91
C TRP A 392 15.79 -2.65 -25.88
N ILE A 393 14.58 -2.14 -26.18
CA ILE A 393 13.79 -1.33 -25.24
C ILE A 393 13.51 -2.09 -23.94
N ILE A 394 13.15 -3.37 -24.04
CA ILE A 394 12.85 -4.22 -22.88
C ILE A 394 14.12 -4.46 -22.07
N ASP A 395 15.22 -4.85 -22.72
CA ASP A 395 16.50 -5.13 -22.06
C ASP A 395 17.02 -3.87 -21.35
N TYR A 396 16.97 -2.71 -22.01
CA TYR A 396 17.39 -1.44 -21.41
C TYR A 396 16.54 -1.06 -20.19
N GLN A 397 15.23 -1.28 -20.25
CA GLN A 397 14.32 -1.03 -19.13
C GLN A 397 14.63 -1.95 -17.93
N MET A 398 14.87 -3.23 -18.18
CA MET A 398 15.20 -4.20 -17.12
C MET A 398 16.55 -3.89 -16.45
N GLU A 399 17.58 -3.62 -17.26
CA GLU A 399 18.93 -3.33 -16.74
C GLU A 399 18.98 -2.02 -15.97
N THR A 400 18.33 -0.96 -16.46
CA THR A 400 18.25 0.31 -15.74
C THR A 400 17.51 0.18 -14.40
N GLN A 401 16.44 -0.60 -14.35
CA GLN A 401 15.74 -0.87 -13.09
C GLN A 401 16.62 -1.63 -12.09
N SER A 402 17.25 -2.71 -12.52
CA SER A 402 18.17 -3.52 -11.69
C SER A 402 19.34 -2.69 -11.13
N LEU A 403 19.92 -1.83 -11.98
CA LEU A 403 21.02 -0.98 -11.58
C LEU A 403 20.58 0.10 -10.57
N ILE A 404 19.41 0.70 -10.75
CA ILE A 404 18.83 1.64 -9.78
C ILE A 404 18.68 0.98 -8.41
N ASP A 405 18.15 -0.23 -8.34
CA ASP A 405 17.94 -0.95 -7.07
C ASP A 405 19.27 -1.29 -6.39
N SER A 406 20.28 -1.66 -7.18
CA SER A 406 21.65 -1.91 -6.70
C SER A 406 22.31 -0.64 -6.15
N MET A 407 22.14 0.51 -6.83
CA MET A 407 22.66 1.80 -6.37
C MET A 407 22.01 2.27 -5.06
N VAL A 408 20.70 2.07 -4.90
CA VAL A 408 19.98 2.38 -3.65
C VAL A 408 20.49 1.51 -2.50
N SER A 409 20.72 0.23 -2.76
CA SER A 409 21.27 -0.74 -1.80
C SER A 409 22.68 -0.37 -1.37
N TYR A 410 23.54 0.01 -2.32
CA TYR A 410 24.89 0.48 -2.03
C TYR A 410 24.92 1.76 -1.19
N ALA A 411 24.04 2.72 -1.49
CA ALA A 411 23.91 3.93 -0.67
C ALA A 411 23.44 3.63 0.76
N LEU A 412 22.58 2.62 0.95
CA LEU A 412 22.18 2.17 2.30
C LEU A 412 23.36 1.54 3.05
N LEU A 413 24.13 0.68 2.38
CA LEU A 413 25.29 0.00 2.95
C LEU A 413 26.32 0.99 3.53
N ASN A 414 26.62 2.06 2.80
CA ASN A 414 27.51 3.13 3.28
C ASN A 414 27.00 3.84 4.55
N VAL A 415 25.69 4.06 4.64
CA VAL A 415 25.06 4.65 5.84
C VAL A 415 25.20 3.70 7.03
N LEU A 416 25.03 2.39 6.81
CA LEU A 416 25.14 1.39 7.87
C LEU A 416 26.58 1.26 8.38
N HIS A 417 27.59 1.20 7.49
CA HIS A 417 29.00 1.17 7.92
C HIS A 417 29.36 2.40 8.76
N SER A 418 28.96 3.59 8.31
CA SER A 418 29.16 4.83 9.08
C SER A 418 28.47 4.80 10.45
N ASN A 419 27.39 4.03 10.59
CA ASN A 419 26.65 3.87 11.83
C ASN A 419 27.24 2.80 12.74
N ASP A 420 27.85 1.74 12.21
CA ASP A 420 28.57 0.73 12.99
C ASP A 420 29.83 1.33 13.65
N GLU A 421 30.53 2.21 12.92
CA GLU A 421 31.62 3.02 13.49
C GLU A 421 31.13 3.90 14.64
N LEU A 422 30.01 4.61 14.44
CA LEU A 422 29.41 5.46 15.48
C LEU A 422 28.97 4.63 16.69
N ASP A 423 28.38 3.46 16.45
CA ASP A 423 27.94 2.54 17.50
C ASP A 423 29.13 2.06 18.35
N SER A 424 30.24 1.72 17.69
CA SER A 424 31.49 1.33 18.34
C SER A 424 32.06 2.46 19.21
N ILE A 425 32.07 3.70 18.71
CA ILE A 425 32.52 4.87 19.45
C ILE A 425 31.64 5.12 20.69
N ILE A 426 30.31 5.11 20.53
CA ILE A 426 29.37 5.32 21.65
C ILE A 426 29.56 4.23 22.71
N SER A 427 29.73 2.99 22.26
CA SER A 427 29.95 1.84 23.14
C SER A 427 31.21 2.01 24.00
N TYR A 428 32.30 2.50 23.41
CA TYR A 428 33.53 2.81 24.11
C TYR A 428 33.36 3.97 25.11
N LEU A 429 32.67 5.04 24.71
CA LEU A 429 32.45 6.22 25.55
C LEU A 429 31.45 5.99 26.69
N ALA A 430 30.55 5.02 26.54
CA ALA A 430 29.45 4.76 27.47
C ALA A 430 29.27 3.26 27.77
N PRO A 431 30.24 2.60 28.42
CA PRO A 431 30.14 1.15 28.69
C PRO A 431 28.89 0.79 29.52
N SER A 432 28.38 1.70 30.35
CA SER A 432 27.13 1.52 31.11
C SER A 432 25.86 1.42 30.24
N LEU A 433 25.94 1.74 28.94
CA LEU A 433 24.83 1.49 28.01
C LEU A 433 24.73 0.01 27.60
N TYR A 434 25.68 -0.83 28.02
CA TYR A 434 25.58 -2.28 27.98
C TYR A 434 24.71 -2.77 29.14
N SER A 435 23.85 -3.75 28.87
CA SER A 435 23.16 -4.47 29.95
C SER A 435 24.07 -5.63 30.37
N GLU A 436 24.34 -5.76 31.66
CA GLU A 436 25.06 -6.92 32.24
C GLU A 436 24.29 -8.24 32.08
N THR A 437 23.01 -8.16 31.67
CA THR A 437 22.06 -9.28 31.58
C THR A 437 21.78 -9.76 30.15
N ALA A 438 22.25 -9.06 29.12
CA ALA A 438 21.98 -9.43 27.73
C ALA A 438 23.26 -9.91 27.05
N GLN A 439 23.26 -11.16 26.59
CA GLN A 439 24.27 -11.77 25.70
C GLN A 439 24.45 -11.05 24.34
N TYR A 440 23.95 -9.81 24.17
CA TYR A 440 23.91 -9.10 22.89
C TYR A 440 24.26 -7.61 23.04
N HIS A 441 25.06 -7.09 22.09
CA HIS A 441 25.31 -5.66 21.94
C HIS A 441 24.00 -4.90 21.67
N SER A 442 23.71 -3.85 22.44
CA SER A 442 22.54 -2.98 22.19
C SER A 442 22.70 -2.27 20.84
N PRO A 443 21.67 -2.22 19.97
CA PRO A 443 21.76 -1.53 18.68
C PRO A 443 21.84 -0.01 18.85
N LEU A 444 22.35 0.68 17.81
CA LEU A 444 22.56 2.14 17.80
C LEU A 444 21.27 2.91 18.09
N SER A 445 20.14 2.43 17.57
CA SER A 445 18.83 3.06 17.78
C SER A 445 18.45 3.11 19.26
N VAL A 446 18.68 2.02 20.00
CA VAL A 446 18.42 1.95 21.44
C VAL A 446 19.36 2.88 22.21
N LYS A 447 20.66 2.91 21.85
CA LYS A 447 21.63 3.82 22.47
C LYS A 447 21.26 5.28 22.23
N ALA A 448 20.86 5.65 21.01
CA ALA A 448 20.42 7.00 20.66
C ALA A 448 19.19 7.42 21.48
N LEU A 449 18.19 6.55 21.63
CA LEU A 449 17.03 6.84 22.47
C LEU A 449 17.39 7.00 23.95
N ARG A 450 18.26 6.14 24.49
CA ARG A 450 18.74 6.26 25.88
C ARG A 450 19.49 7.57 26.12
N ILE A 451 20.32 8.00 25.17
CA ILE A 451 21.02 9.29 25.21
C ILE A 451 20.00 10.43 25.22
N ASN A 452 18.97 10.42 24.37
CA ASN A 452 17.94 11.45 24.37
C ASN A 452 17.17 11.49 25.71
N LEU A 453 16.79 10.34 26.26
CA LEU A 453 16.07 10.22 27.54
C LEU A 453 16.90 10.65 28.76
N ALA A 454 18.23 10.58 28.68
CA ALA A 454 19.11 11.01 29.76
C ALA A 454 19.00 12.52 30.04
N ASN A 455 18.60 13.31 29.05
CA ASN A 455 18.38 14.73 29.23
C ASN A 455 17.09 15.00 30.01
N GLN A 456 17.20 15.50 31.24
CA GLN A 456 16.04 15.73 32.12
C GLN A 456 15.14 16.90 31.71
N ILE A 457 15.60 17.81 30.85
CA ILE A 457 14.78 18.93 30.36
C ILE A 457 13.85 18.47 29.23
N ILE A 458 14.25 17.44 28.50
CA ILE A 458 13.41 16.83 27.46
C ILE A 458 12.32 16.02 28.14
N GLY A 459 11.09 16.50 27.96
CA GLY A 459 9.90 15.91 28.55
C GLY A 459 9.58 14.55 27.94
N CYS A 460 9.46 14.48 26.62
CA CYS A 460 9.13 13.25 25.90
C CYS A 460 9.83 13.14 24.54
N VAL A 461 10.32 11.94 24.22
CA VAL A 461 10.97 11.59 22.95
C VAL A 461 9.98 10.80 22.10
N LEU A 462 9.52 11.41 21.01
CA LEU A 462 8.53 10.85 20.10
C LEU A 462 9.21 9.98 19.04
N VAL A 463 9.02 8.67 19.15
CA VAL A 463 9.55 7.70 18.19
C VAL A 463 8.52 7.53 17.07
N GLY A 464 8.79 8.14 15.92
CA GLY A 464 7.94 7.96 14.73
C GLY A 464 7.97 6.53 14.24
N MET A 465 6.81 5.99 13.90
CA MET A 465 6.72 4.79 13.07
C MET A 465 7.30 5.10 11.70
N ARG A 466 8.24 4.26 11.29
CA ARG A 466 8.54 4.00 9.90
C ARG A 466 8.66 2.51 9.83
N LYS A 467 8.14 1.90 8.75
CA LYS A 467 8.32 0.47 8.51
C LYS A 467 9.74 0.10 8.96
N PRO A 468 9.89 -0.83 9.92
CA PRO A 468 11.14 -1.57 9.95
C PRO A 468 11.39 -1.97 8.50
N ILE A 469 12.61 -1.76 8.00
CA ILE A 469 12.98 -2.54 6.83
C ILE A 469 12.85 -3.96 7.37
N THR A 470 11.75 -4.57 6.97
CA THR A 470 11.34 -5.97 7.11
C THR A 470 10.34 -6.10 5.97
N ASN A 471 10.86 -6.01 4.74
CA ASN A 471 10.15 -6.67 3.66
C ASN A 471 10.19 -8.17 3.95
N GLN A 472 9.09 -8.86 3.65
CA GLN A 472 8.92 -10.32 3.71
C GLN A 472 8.55 -10.98 5.06
N ARG A 473 7.80 -10.30 5.94
CA ARG A 473 6.91 -11.03 6.89
C ARG A 473 5.41 -10.83 6.66
N ASN A 474 5.03 -10.06 5.64
CA ASN A 474 3.64 -9.70 5.44
C ASN A 474 2.80 -10.70 4.64
N PHE A 475 3.38 -11.67 3.92
CA PHE A 475 2.52 -12.53 3.10
C PHE A 475 1.61 -13.45 3.95
N LEU A 476 2.18 -14.10 4.97
CA LEU A 476 1.46 -14.96 5.91
C LEU A 476 0.50 -14.21 6.83
N LEU A 477 0.80 -12.94 7.14
CA LEU A 477 -0.04 -12.12 8.01
C LEU A 477 -1.21 -11.48 7.24
N ILE A 478 -1.02 -11.15 5.96
CA ILE A 478 -2.07 -10.69 5.04
C ILE A 478 -3.13 -11.80 4.86
N CYS A 479 -2.73 -13.06 4.68
CA CYS A 479 -3.67 -14.18 4.60
C CYS A 479 -4.53 -14.31 5.87
N ARG A 480 -3.92 -14.20 7.06
CA ARG A 480 -4.67 -14.27 8.34
C ARG A 480 -5.58 -13.06 8.61
N LYS A 481 -5.31 -11.90 8.03
CA LYS A 481 -6.08 -10.66 8.27
C LYS A 481 -7.25 -10.43 7.33
N MET A 482 -7.35 -11.25 6.27
CA MET A 482 -8.45 -11.20 5.29
C MET A 482 -9.46 -12.35 5.46
N GLY A 483 -9.31 -13.19 6.51
CA GLY A 483 -10.16 -14.38 6.73
C GLY A 483 -9.68 -15.63 5.99
N LEU A 484 -8.51 -15.57 5.35
CA LEU A 484 -7.92 -16.67 4.58
C LEU A 484 -7.02 -17.52 5.48
N ASP A 485 -7.64 -18.42 6.24
CA ASP A 485 -6.91 -19.38 7.09
C ASP A 485 -6.26 -20.46 6.22
N LEU A 486 -5.03 -20.20 5.75
CA LEU A 486 -4.25 -21.15 4.96
C LEU A 486 -4.00 -22.46 5.71
N ASP A 487 -3.89 -22.45 7.04
CA ASP A 487 -3.69 -23.67 7.82
C ASP A 487 -4.97 -24.54 7.76
N ALA A 488 -6.16 -23.92 7.85
CA ALA A 488 -7.43 -24.60 7.64
C ALA A 488 -7.64 -25.04 6.19
N CYS A 489 -7.28 -24.21 5.20
CA CYS A 489 -7.36 -24.53 3.78
C CYS A 489 -6.50 -25.74 3.43
N ILE A 490 -5.25 -25.77 3.91
CA ILE A 490 -4.34 -26.91 3.76
C ILE A 490 -4.92 -28.13 4.44
N SER A 491 -5.48 -27.99 5.65
CA SER A 491 -6.10 -29.10 6.37
C SER A 491 -7.32 -29.70 5.64
N GLN A 492 -8.15 -28.86 5.02
CA GLN A 492 -9.28 -29.27 4.19
C GLN A 492 -8.79 -29.94 2.89
N LEU A 493 -7.85 -29.32 2.19
CA LEU A 493 -7.29 -29.85 0.95
C LEU A 493 -6.57 -31.18 1.16
N LEU A 494 -5.83 -31.35 2.26
CA LEU A 494 -5.22 -32.64 2.65
C LEU A 494 -6.27 -33.74 2.89
N GLN A 495 -7.51 -33.37 3.22
CA GLN A 495 -8.67 -34.27 3.32
C GLN A 495 -9.45 -34.39 2.00
N LYS A 496 -8.91 -33.83 0.89
CA LYS A 496 -9.54 -33.77 -0.44
C LYS A 496 -10.87 -33.00 -0.45
N GLN A 497 -10.99 -32.00 0.42
CA GLN A 497 -12.12 -31.08 0.41
C GLN A 497 -11.75 -29.84 -0.41
N LEU A 498 -12.55 -29.55 -1.43
CA LEU A 498 -12.35 -28.37 -2.27
C LEU A 498 -12.68 -27.09 -1.50
N LEU A 499 -11.90 -26.05 -1.78
CA LEU A 499 -12.13 -24.72 -1.24
C LEU A 499 -13.20 -23.99 -2.07
N ALA A 500 -13.90 -23.04 -1.45
CA ALA A 500 -14.85 -22.19 -2.16
C ALA A 500 -14.18 -21.41 -3.30
N GLU A 501 -14.87 -21.21 -4.42
CA GLU A 501 -14.33 -20.53 -5.60
C GLU A 501 -13.79 -19.13 -5.29
N SER A 502 -14.51 -18.36 -4.47
CA SER A 502 -14.07 -17.03 -4.01
C SER A 502 -12.73 -17.09 -3.27
N LEU A 503 -12.54 -18.13 -2.46
CA LEU A 503 -11.33 -18.39 -1.69
C LEU A 503 -10.18 -18.85 -2.61
N LEU A 504 -10.46 -19.74 -3.56
CA LEU A 504 -9.49 -20.19 -4.57
C LEU A 504 -9.02 -19.05 -5.47
N LYS A 505 -9.93 -18.16 -5.87
CA LYS A 505 -9.61 -16.97 -6.66
C LYS A 505 -8.66 -16.06 -5.89
N GLU A 506 -8.93 -15.85 -4.60
CA GLU A 506 -8.06 -15.06 -3.74
C GLU A 506 -6.68 -15.72 -3.56
N ILE A 507 -6.63 -17.04 -3.32
CA ILE A 507 -5.40 -17.83 -3.27
C ILE A 507 -4.60 -17.71 -4.58
N CYS A 508 -5.27 -17.78 -5.73
CA CYS A 508 -4.62 -17.64 -7.04
C CYS A 508 -4.04 -16.24 -7.25
N GLU A 509 -4.79 -15.17 -6.97
CA GLU A 509 -4.28 -13.79 -7.09
C GLU A 509 -3.09 -13.54 -6.17
N LYS A 510 -3.17 -14.05 -4.94
CA LYS A 510 -2.07 -13.98 -3.98
C LYS A 510 -0.86 -14.80 -4.44
N THR A 511 -1.08 -15.99 -4.98
CA THR A 511 0.01 -16.81 -5.51
C THR A 511 0.68 -16.14 -6.70
N LYS A 512 -0.09 -15.47 -7.58
CA LYS A 512 0.47 -14.65 -8.67
C LYS A 512 1.30 -13.50 -8.11
N GLU A 513 0.78 -12.72 -7.16
CA GLU A 513 1.54 -11.65 -6.50
C GLU A 513 2.86 -12.17 -5.92
N LEU A 514 2.84 -13.34 -5.29
CA LEU A 514 4.02 -13.95 -4.71
C LEU A 514 5.03 -14.38 -5.78
N LEU A 515 4.60 -15.18 -6.76
CA LEU A 515 5.46 -15.71 -7.82
C LEU A 515 6.00 -14.62 -8.75
N MET A 516 5.25 -13.53 -8.98
CA MET A 516 5.73 -12.36 -9.76
C MET A 516 6.90 -11.64 -9.10
N ASN A 517 7.07 -11.79 -7.78
CA ASN A 517 8.19 -11.24 -7.02
C ASN A 517 9.34 -12.24 -6.86
N GLU A 518 9.20 -13.48 -7.36
CA GLU A 518 10.27 -14.48 -7.34
C GLU A 518 11.16 -14.37 -8.59
N SER A 519 12.45 -14.58 -8.41
CA SER A 519 13.41 -14.64 -9.52
C SER A 519 13.13 -15.87 -10.38
N ASN A 520 13.35 -15.75 -11.69
CA ASN A 520 13.31 -16.91 -12.61
C ASN A 520 14.32 -18.01 -12.24
N CYS A 521 15.36 -17.67 -11.47
CA CYS A 521 16.33 -18.61 -10.91
C CYS A 521 16.35 -18.43 -9.38
N VAL A 522 15.93 -19.47 -8.65
CA VAL A 522 15.81 -19.47 -7.19
C VAL A 522 16.81 -20.47 -6.59
N SER A 523 17.69 -20.00 -5.72
CA SER A 523 18.62 -20.87 -4.99
C SER A 523 17.94 -21.46 -3.75
N ILE A 524 17.97 -22.79 -3.61
CA ILE A 524 17.31 -23.52 -2.52
C ILE A 524 18.31 -24.43 -1.79
N SER A 525 18.13 -24.60 -0.48
CA SER A 525 18.94 -25.50 0.35
C SER A 525 18.40 -26.93 0.28
N ALA A 526 19.26 -27.90 -0.08
CA ALA A 526 19.03 -29.36 -0.15
C ALA A 526 17.55 -29.80 -0.08
N PRO A 527 16.77 -29.63 -1.17
CA PRO A 527 15.34 -29.93 -1.20
C PRO A 527 15.07 -31.43 -1.43
N VAL A 528 13.84 -31.85 -1.14
CA VAL A 528 13.21 -33.00 -1.81
C VAL A 528 12.70 -32.51 -3.16
N THR A 529 13.26 -33.04 -4.25
CA THR A 529 12.86 -32.68 -5.62
C THR A 529 11.76 -33.62 -6.11
N VAL A 530 10.69 -33.05 -6.63
CA VAL A 530 9.48 -33.75 -7.09
C VAL A 530 9.25 -33.37 -8.56
N GLY A 531 9.11 -34.39 -9.41
CA GLY A 531 8.77 -34.25 -10.82
C GLY A 531 7.26 -34.09 -11.05
N ASP A 532 6.81 -34.52 -12.22
CA ASP A 532 5.43 -34.36 -12.70
C ASP A 532 4.41 -35.00 -11.73
N ILE A 533 3.29 -34.31 -11.54
CA ILE A 533 2.21 -34.77 -10.65
C ILE A 533 0.92 -35.00 -11.42
N HIS A 534 0.64 -34.20 -12.45
CA HIS A 534 -0.49 -34.40 -13.36
C HIS A 534 -1.81 -34.68 -12.63
N GLY A 535 -2.18 -33.87 -11.63
CA GLY A 535 -3.41 -34.06 -10.88
C GLY A 535 -3.54 -35.39 -10.11
N GLN A 536 -2.45 -36.13 -9.88
CA GLN A 536 -2.43 -37.35 -9.08
C GLN A 536 -2.32 -37.03 -7.57
N PHE A 537 -3.41 -36.49 -7.01
CA PHE A 537 -3.42 -35.96 -5.64
C PHE A 537 -2.97 -36.95 -4.56
N TYR A 538 -3.38 -38.22 -4.64
CA TYR A 538 -3.01 -39.20 -3.61
C TYR A 538 -1.52 -39.55 -3.63
N ASP A 539 -0.90 -39.52 -4.81
CA ASP A 539 0.54 -39.74 -4.96
C ASP A 539 1.32 -38.53 -4.40
N LEU A 540 0.79 -37.31 -4.57
CA LEU A 540 1.31 -36.12 -3.89
C LEU A 540 1.25 -36.25 -2.35
N ILE A 541 0.19 -36.82 -1.79
CA ILE A 541 0.10 -37.08 -0.34
C ILE A 541 1.15 -38.11 0.11
N GLU A 542 1.37 -39.17 -0.68
CA GLU A 542 2.37 -40.18 -0.37
C GLU A 542 3.80 -39.61 -0.42
N ILE A 543 4.08 -38.73 -1.38
CA ILE A 543 5.34 -37.95 -1.45
C ILE A 543 5.57 -37.18 -0.15
N PHE A 544 4.54 -36.53 0.41
CA PHE A 544 4.68 -35.83 1.69
C PHE A 544 4.87 -36.76 2.89
N ARG A 545 4.32 -37.98 2.88
CA ARG A 545 4.56 -38.98 3.94
C ARG A 545 6.01 -39.47 3.92
N ILE A 546 6.59 -39.66 2.73
CA ILE A 546 7.96 -40.16 2.56
C ILE A 546 9.00 -39.05 2.82
N GLY A 547 8.81 -37.88 2.20
CA GLY A 547 9.75 -36.75 2.32
C GLY A 547 9.58 -35.93 3.59
N GLY A 548 8.46 -36.11 4.31
CA GLY A 548 8.08 -35.32 5.48
C GLY A 548 7.28 -34.07 5.10
N TYR A 549 6.27 -33.74 5.90
CA TYR A 549 5.40 -32.58 5.65
C TYR A 549 6.13 -31.24 5.90
N CYS A 550 5.75 -30.20 5.16
CA CYS A 550 6.12 -28.83 5.52
C CYS A 550 5.57 -28.47 6.93
N PRO A 551 6.25 -27.61 7.71
CA PRO A 551 7.45 -26.83 7.36
C PRO A 551 8.78 -27.56 7.57
N SER A 552 8.77 -28.83 7.99
CA SER A 552 9.99 -29.55 8.37
C SER A 552 10.92 -29.83 7.18
N THR A 553 10.35 -30.04 5.99
CA THR A 553 11.06 -30.38 4.75
C THR A 553 10.92 -29.27 3.69
N ASN A 554 11.98 -29.04 2.91
CA ASN A 554 11.96 -28.17 1.73
C ASN A 554 11.61 -28.99 0.48
N TYR A 555 10.74 -28.48 -0.38
CA TYR A 555 10.31 -29.12 -1.63
C TYR A 555 10.61 -28.24 -2.84
N LEU A 556 11.11 -28.85 -3.91
CA LEU A 556 11.19 -28.29 -5.26
C LEU A 556 10.30 -29.12 -6.18
N PHE A 557 9.24 -28.52 -6.70
CA PHE A 557 8.37 -29.13 -7.69
C PHE A 557 8.71 -28.59 -9.09
N LEU A 558 8.88 -29.49 -10.06
CA LEU A 558 9.46 -29.16 -11.37
C LEU A 558 8.46 -28.78 -12.45
N GLY A 559 7.16 -28.70 -12.15
CA GLY A 559 6.10 -28.38 -13.09
C GLY A 559 5.13 -29.54 -13.30
N ASP A 560 4.20 -29.37 -14.23
CA ASP A 560 3.23 -30.38 -14.65
C ASP A 560 2.38 -30.88 -13.46
N TYR A 561 1.75 -29.91 -12.79
CA TYR A 561 0.88 -30.11 -11.63
C TYR A 561 -0.52 -30.51 -12.05
N VAL A 562 -0.94 -30.03 -13.22
CA VAL A 562 -2.30 -30.13 -13.75
C VAL A 562 -2.34 -31.03 -14.99
N ASP A 563 -3.56 -31.28 -15.47
CA ASP A 563 -3.91 -32.17 -16.57
C ASP A 563 -3.63 -33.67 -16.30
N ARG A 564 -4.25 -34.55 -17.11
CA ARG A 564 -4.18 -36.04 -17.11
C ARG A 564 -4.79 -36.76 -15.90
N GLY A 565 -4.55 -36.30 -14.68
CA GLY A 565 -5.13 -36.89 -13.46
C GLY A 565 -6.41 -36.20 -13.02
N LEU A 566 -7.25 -36.94 -12.30
CA LEU A 566 -8.61 -36.53 -11.95
C LEU A 566 -8.68 -35.43 -10.89
N PHE A 567 -7.58 -35.10 -10.22
CA PHE A 567 -7.56 -34.20 -9.07
C PHE A 567 -6.60 -33.02 -9.28
N SER A 568 -6.54 -32.49 -10.51
CA SER A 568 -5.71 -31.33 -10.85
C SER A 568 -6.06 -30.11 -10.00
N VAL A 569 -7.34 -29.89 -9.71
CA VAL A 569 -7.81 -28.77 -8.90
C VAL A 569 -7.32 -28.92 -7.46
N GLU A 570 -7.50 -30.08 -6.83
CA GLU A 570 -7.02 -30.37 -5.48
C GLU A 570 -5.50 -30.26 -5.40
N THR A 571 -4.81 -30.78 -6.42
CA THR A 571 -3.34 -30.79 -6.52
C THR A 571 -2.79 -29.38 -6.59
N ILE A 572 -3.23 -28.57 -7.55
CA ILE A 572 -2.73 -27.20 -7.69
C ILE A 572 -3.19 -26.31 -6.53
N SER A 573 -4.40 -26.54 -5.99
CA SER A 573 -4.89 -25.79 -4.82
C SER A 573 -4.05 -26.07 -3.58
N LEU A 574 -3.67 -27.34 -3.34
CA LEU A 574 -2.80 -27.71 -2.22
C LEU A 574 -1.39 -27.13 -2.40
N LEU A 575 -0.81 -27.27 -3.60
CA LEU A 575 0.53 -26.76 -3.89
C LEU A 575 0.61 -25.23 -3.79
N THR A 576 -0.40 -24.52 -4.29
CA THR A 576 -0.48 -23.05 -4.18
C THR A 576 -0.71 -22.61 -2.73
N CYS A 577 -1.58 -23.27 -1.97
CA CYS A 577 -1.72 -23.00 -0.53
C CYS A 577 -0.42 -23.24 0.24
N LEU A 578 0.29 -24.35 -0.03
CA LEU A 578 1.58 -24.66 0.57
C LEU A 578 2.66 -23.65 0.16
N LYS A 579 2.67 -23.21 -1.11
CA LYS A 579 3.56 -22.15 -1.61
C LYS A 579 3.31 -20.83 -0.89
N LEU A 580 2.05 -20.42 -0.73
CA LEU A 580 1.70 -19.20 0.00
C LEU A 580 2.04 -19.30 1.49
N ARG A 581 1.83 -20.48 2.08
CA ARG A 581 2.06 -20.74 3.50
C ARG A 581 3.55 -20.86 3.83
N TYR A 582 4.35 -21.40 2.92
CA TYR A 582 5.77 -21.68 3.12
C TYR A 582 6.61 -21.29 1.89
N PRO A 583 6.65 -20.00 1.52
CA PRO A 583 7.18 -19.55 0.22
C PRO A 583 8.67 -19.82 0.02
N HIS A 584 9.46 -19.82 1.10
CA HIS A 584 10.89 -20.14 1.06
C HIS A 584 11.20 -21.63 1.18
N ARG A 585 10.17 -22.48 1.35
CA ARG A 585 10.34 -23.93 1.53
C ARG A 585 9.70 -24.76 0.44
N VAL A 586 8.66 -24.25 -0.21
CA VAL A 586 8.02 -24.91 -1.35
C VAL A 586 8.32 -24.07 -2.58
N GLN A 587 9.03 -24.63 -3.55
CA GLN A 587 9.31 -23.96 -4.82
C GLN A 587 8.54 -24.64 -5.94
N LEU A 588 7.79 -23.86 -6.72
CA LEU A 588 7.02 -24.33 -7.86
C LEU A 588 7.68 -23.79 -9.13
N VAL A 589 8.16 -24.67 -9.99
CA VAL A 589 8.64 -24.33 -11.35
C VAL A 589 7.49 -24.50 -12.35
N ARG A 590 7.50 -23.75 -13.44
CA ARG A 590 6.46 -23.87 -14.46
C ARG A 590 6.77 -25.06 -15.38
N GLY A 591 5.84 -26.01 -15.50
CA GLY A 591 5.86 -27.05 -16.53
C GLY A 591 5.14 -26.61 -17.80
N ASN A 592 5.14 -27.47 -18.82
CA ASN A 592 4.44 -27.16 -20.08
C ASN A 592 2.92 -27.20 -19.92
N HIS A 593 2.40 -27.93 -18.94
CA HIS A 593 0.98 -27.99 -18.65
C HIS A 593 0.43 -26.74 -17.95
N GLU A 594 1.25 -25.93 -17.29
CA GLU A 594 0.86 -24.62 -16.72
C GLU A 594 0.83 -23.49 -17.79
N SER A 595 0.26 -23.78 -18.96
CA SER A 595 0.12 -22.86 -20.09
C SER A 595 -1.32 -22.78 -20.55
N ARG A 596 -1.81 -21.56 -20.86
CA ARG A 596 -3.18 -21.35 -21.35
C ARG A 596 -3.47 -22.21 -22.59
N ALA A 597 -2.52 -22.34 -23.51
CA ALA A 597 -2.68 -23.17 -24.70
C ALA A 597 -2.80 -24.68 -24.39
N VAL A 598 -2.07 -25.17 -23.38
CA VAL A 598 -2.06 -26.59 -23.00
C VAL A 598 -3.25 -26.93 -22.11
N THR A 599 -3.51 -26.12 -21.08
CA THR A 599 -4.72 -26.19 -20.22
C THR A 599 -6.04 -26.05 -20.98
N GLN A 600 -6.08 -25.32 -22.10
CA GLN A 600 -7.28 -25.24 -22.98
C GLN A 600 -7.46 -26.46 -23.89
N THR A 601 -6.38 -27.18 -24.17
CA THR A 601 -6.42 -28.39 -25.00
C THR A 601 -6.65 -29.65 -24.16
N TYR A 602 -6.38 -29.59 -22.85
CA TYR A 602 -6.38 -30.75 -21.95
C TYR A 602 -7.18 -30.58 -20.63
N GLY A 603 -8.10 -29.60 -20.55
CA GLY A 603 -9.27 -29.69 -19.65
C GLY A 603 -9.42 -28.69 -18.48
N PHE A 604 -8.73 -27.53 -18.44
CA PHE A 604 -8.81 -26.60 -17.29
C PHE A 604 -9.55 -25.26 -17.57
N TYR A 605 -9.97 -24.95 -18.80
CA TYR A 605 -10.68 -23.70 -19.12
C TYR A 605 -11.98 -23.94 -19.90
N THR A 606 -12.93 -24.63 -19.25
CA THR A 606 -14.40 -24.69 -19.48
C THR A 606 -14.95 -24.62 -20.91
N GLU A 607 -15.62 -25.71 -21.29
CA GLU A 607 -16.31 -26.02 -22.54
C GLU A 607 -17.64 -25.25 -22.78
N ILE A 608 -17.99 -24.22 -21.99
CA ILE A 608 -19.34 -23.60 -22.02
C ILE A 608 -19.29 -22.06 -22.14
N PHE A 609 -20.00 -21.50 -23.12
CA PHE A 609 -20.16 -20.05 -23.34
C PHE A 609 -21.52 -19.54 -22.82
N CYS A 610 -21.55 -18.50 -21.99
CA CYS A 610 -22.80 -17.95 -21.42
C CYS A 610 -23.09 -16.52 -21.92
N VAL A 611 -24.33 -16.25 -22.35
CA VAL A 611 -24.78 -14.95 -22.90
C VAL A 611 -26.28 -14.71 -22.66
N HIS A 612 -26.75 -13.46 -22.49
CA HIS A 612 -28.19 -13.22 -22.25
C HIS A 612 -29.07 -13.51 -23.47
N GLY A 613 -28.81 -12.78 -24.57
CA GLY A 613 -29.49 -12.91 -25.84
C GLY A 613 -28.91 -14.05 -26.64
N GLY A 614 -27.89 -13.80 -27.46
CA GLY A 614 -27.33 -14.86 -28.29
C GLY A 614 -26.14 -14.42 -29.11
N LEU A 615 -25.89 -15.12 -30.22
CA LEU A 615 -24.72 -14.85 -31.05
C LEU A 615 -24.94 -13.62 -31.93
N SER A 616 -23.84 -13.01 -32.37
CA SER A 616 -23.84 -11.86 -33.29
C SER A 616 -23.10 -12.23 -34.57
N PRO A 617 -23.57 -11.81 -35.76
CA PRO A 617 -22.80 -11.95 -37.00
C PRO A 617 -21.49 -11.14 -36.96
N SER A 618 -21.35 -10.19 -36.04
CA SER A 618 -20.12 -9.40 -35.86
C SER A 618 -19.13 -10.05 -34.89
N ILE A 619 -19.51 -11.13 -34.21
CA ILE A 619 -18.72 -11.77 -33.15
C ILE A 619 -18.54 -13.26 -33.48
N HIS A 620 -17.34 -13.60 -33.92
CA HIS A 620 -16.94 -14.95 -34.28
C HIS A 620 -16.10 -15.61 -33.18
N SER A 621 -15.40 -14.81 -32.36
CA SER A 621 -14.64 -15.29 -31.22
C SER A 621 -14.93 -14.55 -29.91
N ILE A 622 -14.74 -15.24 -28.79
CA ILE A 622 -14.92 -14.68 -27.44
C ILE A 622 -14.00 -13.48 -27.17
N ASP A 623 -12.84 -13.40 -27.83
CA ASP A 623 -11.90 -12.29 -27.66
C ASP A 623 -12.44 -10.98 -28.22
N GLN A 624 -13.29 -11.04 -29.25
CA GLN A 624 -13.97 -9.86 -29.80
C GLN A 624 -14.96 -9.24 -28.81
N ILE A 625 -15.50 -10.04 -27.88
CA ILE A 625 -16.38 -9.55 -26.81
C ILE A 625 -15.58 -8.73 -25.79
N LYS A 626 -14.32 -9.11 -25.50
CA LYS A 626 -13.47 -8.48 -24.48
C LYS A 626 -13.09 -7.03 -24.78
N ILE A 627 -13.17 -6.63 -26.06
CA ILE A 627 -12.82 -5.30 -26.53
C ILE A 627 -14.04 -4.40 -26.75
N LEU A 628 -15.25 -4.89 -26.51
CA LEU A 628 -16.47 -4.07 -26.61
C LEU A 628 -16.51 -3.05 -25.46
N ASP A 629 -16.73 -1.78 -25.81
CA ASP A 629 -17.03 -0.75 -24.80
C ASP A 629 -18.48 -0.90 -24.32
N ARG A 630 -18.61 -1.47 -23.11
CA ARG A 630 -19.88 -1.75 -22.46
C ARG A 630 -20.37 -0.63 -21.54
N TYR A 631 -19.60 0.43 -21.32
CA TYR A 631 -19.97 1.53 -20.41
C TYR A 631 -20.81 2.59 -21.12
N ARG A 632 -21.88 2.14 -21.77
CA ARG A 632 -22.82 2.94 -22.54
C ARG A 632 -24.20 2.28 -22.54
N GLU A 633 -25.22 3.07 -22.88
CA GLU A 633 -26.57 2.55 -23.13
C GLU A 633 -26.55 1.51 -24.26
N ILE A 634 -27.42 0.50 -24.20
CA ILE A 634 -27.47 -0.55 -25.22
C ILE A 634 -27.84 0.10 -26.57
N PRO A 635 -26.95 0.06 -27.59
CA PRO A 635 -27.26 0.65 -28.89
C PRO A 635 -28.43 -0.05 -29.57
N HIS A 636 -29.10 0.62 -30.52
CA HIS A 636 -30.18 0.01 -31.31
C HIS A 636 -29.69 -1.11 -32.25
N GLU A 637 -28.41 -1.12 -32.61
CA GLU A 637 -27.79 -2.12 -33.50
C GLU A 637 -26.32 -2.39 -33.13
N GLY A 638 -25.78 -3.50 -33.63
CA GLY A 638 -24.37 -3.86 -33.50
C GLY A 638 -24.09 -4.89 -32.39
N PRO A 639 -22.80 -5.26 -32.21
CA PRO A 639 -22.40 -6.47 -31.47
C PRO A 639 -22.89 -6.51 -30.02
N MET A 640 -22.96 -5.37 -29.34
CA MET A 640 -23.49 -5.29 -27.97
C MET A 640 -25.01 -5.48 -27.92
N ALA A 641 -25.74 -4.94 -28.90
CA ALA A 641 -27.18 -5.11 -29.03
C ALA A 641 -27.52 -6.57 -29.38
N ASP A 642 -26.76 -7.17 -30.29
CA ASP A 642 -26.96 -8.55 -30.73
C ASP A 642 -26.76 -9.55 -29.59
N LEU A 643 -25.73 -9.37 -28.76
CA LEU A 643 -25.46 -10.25 -27.61
C LEU A 643 -26.60 -10.29 -26.58
N VAL A 644 -27.45 -9.25 -26.52
CA VAL A 644 -28.56 -9.16 -25.57
C VAL A 644 -29.94 -9.38 -26.20
N TRP A 645 -30.08 -9.21 -27.51
CA TRP A 645 -31.38 -9.29 -28.21
C TRP A 645 -31.54 -10.47 -29.19
N SER A 646 -30.45 -11.19 -29.51
CA SER A 646 -30.52 -12.28 -30.49
C SER A 646 -31.14 -13.56 -29.91
N ASP A 647 -31.75 -14.35 -30.78
CA ASP A 647 -32.52 -15.55 -30.43
C ASP A 647 -32.17 -16.77 -31.29
N PRO A 648 -32.09 -17.99 -30.72
CA PRO A 648 -32.06 -19.20 -31.51
C PRO A 648 -33.39 -19.37 -32.28
N ASP A 649 -33.27 -19.84 -33.52
CA ASP A 649 -34.39 -20.16 -34.40
C ASP A 649 -34.16 -21.57 -34.97
N PRO A 650 -34.89 -22.60 -34.49
CA PRO A 650 -34.73 -23.97 -34.96
C PRO A 650 -35.10 -24.18 -36.43
N ASP A 651 -35.89 -23.28 -37.01
CA ASP A 651 -36.37 -23.38 -38.39
C ASP A 651 -35.40 -22.78 -39.41
N LYS A 652 -34.24 -22.26 -38.94
CA LYS A 652 -33.18 -21.67 -39.77
C LYS A 652 -31.84 -22.27 -39.43
N ASP A 653 -30.95 -22.27 -40.41
CA ASP A 653 -29.57 -22.76 -40.25
C ASP A 653 -28.56 -21.63 -40.00
N GLU A 654 -28.78 -20.45 -40.58
CA GLU A 654 -27.89 -19.28 -40.52
C GLU A 654 -28.50 -18.10 -39.75
N PHE A 655 -27.82 -16.95 -39.74
CA PHE A 655 -28.37 -15.72 -39.18
C PHE A 655 -29.49 -15.15 -40.06
N ALA A 656 -30.56 -14.65 -39.44
CA ALA A 656 -31.62 -13.89 -40.10
C ALA A 656 -32.08 -12.72 -39.22
N ILE A 657 -32.72 -11.71 -39.80
CA ILE A 657 -33.18 -10.52 -39.06
C ILE A 657 -34.20 -10.92 -37.99
N SER A 658 -34.02 -10.41 -36.77
CA SER A 658 -34.92 -10.70 -35.65
C SER A 658 -36.28 -10.03 -35.84
N PRO A 659 -37.40 -10.74 -35.58
CA PRO A 659 -38.73 -10.15 -35.58
C PRO A 659 -38.95 -9.16 -34.41
N ARG A 660 -38.01 -9.09 -33.45
CA ARG A 660 -38.06 -8.14 -32.32
C ARG A 660 -37.72 -6.69 -32.70
N GLY A 661 -37.18 -6.47 -33.90
CA GLY A 661 -36.67 -5.16 -34.34
C GLY A 661 -35.27 -4.80 -33.82
N ALA A 662 -34.62 -5.69 -33.08
CA ALA A 662 -33.22 -5.60 -32.64
C ALA A 662 -32.60 -7.01 -32.54
N GLY A 663 -31.30 -7.12 -32.83
CA GLY A 663 -30.57 -8.39 -32.86
C GLY A 663 -30.92 -9.30 -34.05
N TYR A 664 -30.49 -10.56 -33.97
CA TYR A 664 -30.67 -11.56 -35.03
C TYR A 664 -31.31 -12.85 -34.51
N THR A 665 -31.95 -13.58 -35.40
CA THR A 665 -32.21 -15.02 -35.21
C THR A 665 -31.01 -15.82 -35.70
N PHE A 666 -30.66 -16.94 -35.07
CA PHE A 666 -29.53 -17.77 -35.47
C PHE A 666 -29.81 -19.27 -35.35
N GLY A 667 -29.32 -20.03 -36.32
CA GLY A 667 -29.54 -21.47 -36.45
C GLY A 667 -28.45 -22.37 -35.89
N GLY A 668 -28.66 -23.68 -36.01
CA GLY A 668 -27.75 -24.71 -35.50
C GLY A 668 -26.35 -24.70 -36.12
N LEU A 669 -26.22 -24.32 -37.40
CA LEU A 669 -24.90 -24.21 -38.05
C LEU A 669 -24.08 -23.05 -37.46
N VAL A 670 -24.73 -21.94 -37.11
CA VAL A 670 -24.08 -20.80 -36.45
C VAL A 670 -23.55 -21.21 -35.08
N VAL A 671 -24.36 -21.90 -34.27
CA VAL A 671 -23.98 -22.42 -32.95
C VAL A 671 -22.80 -23.37 -33.07
N LYS A 672 -22.89 -24.35 -33.97
CA LYS A 672 -21.81 -25.32 -34.22
C LYS A 672 -20.51 -24.63 -34.59
N LYS A 673 -20.55 -23.71 -35.56
CA LYS A 673 -19.36 -23.00 -36.05
C LYS A 673 -18.73 -22.13 -34.96
N PHE A 674 -19.55 -21.43 -34.16
CA PHE A 674 -19.04 -20.60 -33.07
C PHE A 674 -18.35 -21.45 -31.99
N LEU A 675 -18.95 -22.57 -31.61
CA LEU A 675 -18.38 -23.51 -30.64
C LEU A 675 -17.06 -24.12 -31.13
N GLU A 676 -17.01 -24.55 -32.39
CA GLU A 676 -15.78 -25.08 -33.02
C GLU A 676 -14.65 -24.04 -33.06
N ILE A 677 -14.94 -22.80 -33.46
CA ILE A 677 -13.93 -21.72 -33.53
C ILE A 677 -13.36 -21.40 -32.15
N ASN A 678 -14.17 -21.49 -31.09
CA ASN A 678 -13.78 -21.10 -29.74
C ASN A 678 -13.37 -22.29 -28.86
N ASN A 679 -13.31 -23.50 -29.43
CA ASN A 679 -13.02 -24.75 -28.71
C ASN A 679 -13.91 -24.94 -27.48
N MET A 680 -15.22 -24.84 -27.69
CA MET A 680 -16.26 -24.98 -26.67
C MET A 680 -17.29 -26.03 -27.13
N GLU A 681 -18.04 -26.58 -26.19
CA GLU A 681 -19.02 -27.64 -26.41
C GLU A 681 -20.47 -27.15 -26.28
N HIS A 682 -20.72 -26.04 -25.55
CA HIS A 682 -22.09 -25.60 -25.28
C HIS A 682 -22.28 -24.09 -25.14
N ILE A 683 -23.49 -23.61 -25.43
CA ILE A 683 -23.93 -22.22 -25.19
C ILE A 683 -25.10 -22.19 -24.18
N LEU A 684 -24.98 -21.38 -23.14
CA LEU A 684 -26.05 -21.11 -22.18
C LEU A 684 -26.60 -19.70 -22.35
N ARG A 685 -27.92 -19.59 -22.43
CA ARG A 685 -28.60 -18.30 -22.62
C ARG A 685 -29.95 -18.16 -21.92
N ALA A 686 -30.56 -16.97 -22.00
CA ALA A 686 -31.85 -16.65 -21.39
C ALA A 686 -32.83 -16.00 -22.39
N HIS A 687 -33.48 -14.88 -22.07
CA HIS A 687 -34.17 -13.96 -22.99
C HIS A 687 -35.43 -14.45 -23.76
N GLN A 688 -35.53 -15.70 -24.22
CA GLN A 688 -36.80 -16.27 -24.73
C GLN A 688 -37.58 -16.97 -23.64
N LEU A 689 -38.89 -16.70 -23.59
CA LEU A 689 -39.83 -17.40 -22.73
C LEU A 689 -39.88 -18.88 -23.07
N CYS A 690 -39.58 -19.74 -22.09
CA CYS A 690 -39.73 -21.18 -22.19
C CYS A 690 -40.89 -21.63 -21.31
N MET A 691 -41.86 -22.36 -21.87
CA MET A 691 -43.03 -22.82 -21.11
C MET A 691 -42.65 -23.74 -19.94
N GLU A 692 -41.62 -24.56 -20.11
CA GLU A 692 -41.10 -25.47 -19.07
C GLU A 692 -39.96 -24.84 -18.24
N GLY A 693 -39.74 -23.52 -18.36
CA GLY A 693 -38.65 -22.82 -17.68
C GLY A 693 -37.27 -23.02 -18.30
N TYR A 694 -37.09 -23.96 -19.22
CA TYR A 694 -35.87 -24.11 -20.01
C TYR A 694 -36.17 -24.73 -21.38
N GLN A 695 -35.18 -24.71 -22.27
CA GLN A 695 -35.20 -25.39 -23.56
C GLN A 695 -33.78 -25.80 -23.96
N VAL A 696 -33.61 -27.01 -24.48
CA VAL A 696 -32.33 -27.49 -25.04
C VAL A 696 -32.48 -27.63 -26.55
N LEU A 697 -31.53 -27.09 -27.30
CA LEU A 697 -31.55 -26.97 -28.75
C LEU A 697 -30.23 -27.47 -29.37
N TYR A 698 -30.32 -27.84 -30.66
CA TYR A 698 -29.19 -28.16 -31.53
C TYR A 698 -28.27 -29.28 -31.01
N ASP A 699 -28.86 -30.45 -30.71
CA ASP A 699 -28.14 -31.63 -30.20
C ASP A 699 -27.37 -31.36 -28.90
N ASP A 700 -28.03 -30.69 -27.95
CA ASP A 700 -27.45 -30.34 -26.64
C ASP A 700 -26.18 -29.49 -26.73
N ARG A 701 -26.19 -28.54 -27.69
CA ARG A 701 -25.15 -27.52 -27.86
C ARG A 701 -25.60 -26.12 -27.44
N LEU A 702 -26.90 -25.92 -27.25
CA LEU A 702 -27.44 -24.66 -26.72
C LEU A 702 -28.57 -24.94 -25.72
N SER A 703 -28.56 -24.24 -24.59
CA SER A 703 -29.71 -24.24 -23.67
C SER A 703 -30.18 -22.82 -23.37
N THR A 704 -31.49 -22.63 -23.43
CA THR A 704 -32.19 -21.44 -22.95
C THR A 704 -32.76 -21.71 -21.57
N VAL A 705 -32.54 -20.81 -20.62
CA VAL A 705 -33.07 -20.87 -19.25
C VAL A 705 -33.91 -19.63 -18.98
N TRP A 706 -35.13 -19.84 -18.51
CA TRP A 706 -36.09 -18.80 -18.16
C TRP A 706 -36.49 -18.93 -16.70
N SER A 707 -36.15 -17.94 -15.87
CA SER A 707 -36.30 -18.04 -14.40
C SER A 707 -37.49 -17.26 -13.83
N ALA A 708 -38.43 -16.81 -14.67
CA ALA A 708 -39.61 -16.04 -14.24
C ALA A 708 -40.92 -16.83 -14.47
N PRO A 709 -41.47 -17.49 -13.44
CA PRO A 709 -42.67 -18.31 -13.60
C PRO A 709 -43.92 -17.45 -13.74
N ASN A 710 -44.92 -17.96 -14.44
CA ASN A 710 -46.15 -17.27 -14.82
C ASN A 710 -45.89 -15.83 -15.28
N TYR A 711 -45.07 -15.68 -16.30
CA TYR A 711 -44.60 -14.38 -16.76
C TYR A 711 -45.77 -13.43 -17.07
N CYS A 712 -45.65 -12.20 -16.58
CA CYS A 712 -46.72 -11.19 -16.61
C CYS A 712 -48.07 -11.67 -16.04
N TYR A 713 -48.08 -12.65 -15.13
CA TYR A 713 -49.26 -13.21 -14.49
C TYR A 713 -50.28 -13.85 -15.44
N ARG A 714 -49.87 -14.16 -16.67
CA ARG A 714 -50.77 -14.62 -17.74
C ARG A 714 -50.19 -15.71 -18.63
N CYS A 715 -48.87 -15.83 -18.70
CA CYS A 715 -48.22 -16.76 -19.62
C CYS A 715 -48.29 -18.22 -19.14
N GLY A 716 -48.47 -18.45 -17.83
CA GLY A 716 -48.63 -19.81 -17.28
C GLY A 716 -47.41 -20.72 -17.45
N ASN A 717 -46.24 -20.15 -17.74
CA ASN A 717 -44.99 -20.89 -17.88
C ASN A 717 -44.37 -21.23 -16.51
N MET A 718 -43.66 -22.34 -16.45
CA MET A 718 -42.74 -22.66 -15.37
C MET A 718 -41.45 -21.82 -15.48
N ALA A 719 -40.63 -21.85 -14.44
CA ALA A 719 -39.30 -21.28 -14.44
C ALA A 719 -38.23 -22.34 -14.15
N SER A 720 -37.01 -22.12 -14.59
CA SER A 720 -35.87 -22.98 -14.25
C SER A 720 -34.65 -22.16 -13.84
N ILE A 721 -33.83 -22.73 -12.97
CA ILE A 721 -32.40 -22.41 -12.87
C ILE A 721 -31.60 -23.60 -13.38
N LEU A 722 -30.39 -23.37 -13.91
CA LEU A 722 -29.51 -24.42 -14.40
C LEU A 722 -28.30 -24.55 -13.49
N GLU A 723 -28.12 -25.74 -12.92
CA GLU A 723 -26.90 -26.14 -12.22
C GLU A 723 -25.99 -26.90 -13.18
N VAL A 724 -24.71 -26.53 -13.22
CA VAL A 724 -23.69 -27.22 -14.03
C VAL A 724 -22.70 -27.90 -13.09
N GLY A 725 -22.66 -29.23 -13.17
CA GLY A 725 -21.74 -30.07 -12.41
C GLY A 725 -20.29 -29.96 -12.89
N VAL A 726 -19.37 -30.45 -12.06
CA VAL A 726 -17.92 -30.44 -12.32
C VAL A 726 -17.48 -31.29 -13.52
N ASP A 727 -18.33 -32.20 -13.99
CA ASP A 727 -18.14 -33.04 -15.18
C ASP A 727 -18.90 -32.52 -16.42
N GLY A 728 -19.39 -31.27 -16.36
CA GLY A 728 -20.18 -30.66 -17.43
C GLY A 728 -21.64 -31.12 -17.45
N GLN A 729 -22.08 -32.01 -16.55
CA GLN A 729 -23.49 -32.41 -16.47
C GLN A 729 -24.38 -31.22 -16.11
N ARG A 730 -25.50 -31.09 -16.83
CA ARG A 730 -26.45 -29.98 -16.71
C ARG A 730 -27.73 -30.46 -16.05
N PHE A 731 -28.12 -29.83 -14.94
CA PHE A 731 -29.36 -30.14 -14.22
C PHE A 731 -30.29 -28.92 -14.17
N PHE A 732 -31.48 -29.06 -14.76
CA PHE A 732 -32.50 -28.01 -14.81
C PHE A 732 -33.45 -28.14 -13.61
N ASN A 733 -33.34 -27.21 -12.67
CA ASN A 733 -34.22 -27.12 -11.50
C ASN A 733 -35.46 -26.29 -11.86
N VAL A 734 -36.58 -26.96 -12.17
CA VAL A 734 -37.84 -26.33 -12.59
C VAL A 734 -38.74 -26.03 -11.38
N PHE A 735 -39.34 -24.84 -11.35
CA PHE A 735 -40.21 -24.36 -10.27
C PHE A 735 -41.38 -23.52 -10.80
N ASP A 736 -42.49 -23.50 -10.05
CA ASP A 736 -43.71 -22.76 -10.37
C ASP A 736 -43.72 -21.37 -9.70
N ALA A 737 -44.72 -20.56 -10.03
CA ALA A 737 -44.96 -19.27 -9.40
C ALA A 737 -45.27 -19.44 -7.91
N ALA A 738 -44.77 -18.52 -7.12
CA ALA A 738 -45.03 -18.50 -5.68
C ALA A 738 -46.53 -18.31 -5.41
N PRO A 739 -47.15 -19.07 -4.49
CA PRO A 739 -48.59 -18.95 -4.16
C PRO A 739 -49.02 -17.54 -3.74
N GLU A 740 -48.11 -16.74 -3.22
CA GLU A 740 -48.33 -15.35 -2.83
C GLU A 740 -48.72 -14.45 -4.01
N ASN A 741 -48.39 -14.83 -5.25
CA ASN A 741 -48.79 -14.08 -6.45
C ASN A 741 -50.30 -14.10 -6.70
N ASP A 742 -51.04 -15.10 -6.19
CA ASP A 742 -52.49 -15.13 -6.26
C ASP A 742 -53.15 -14.14 -5.26
N ARG A 743 -52.41 -13.75 -4.22
CA ARG A 743 -52.83 -12.76 -3.21
C ARG A 743 -52.49 -11.33 -3.63
N ASP A 744 -51.28 -11.11 -4.13
CA ASP A 744 -50.69 -9.78 -4.30
C ASP A 744 -50.51 -9.36 -5.78
N GLY A 745 -50.98 -10.18 -6.74
CA GLY A 745 -50.86 -9.95 -8.18
C GLY A 745 -51.79 -8.84 -8.74
N PRO A 746 -51.58 -8.42 -10.01
CA PRO A 746 -52.29 -7.28 -10.62
C PRO A 746 -53.81 -7.42 -10.65
N SER A 747 -54.32 -8.65 -10.61
CA SER A 747 -55.75 -9.00 -10.62
C SER A 747 -56.50 -8.53 -9.36
N GLN A 748 -55.80 -8.28 -8.24
CA GLN A 748 -56.40 -7.79 -6.99
C GLN A 748 -55.99 -6.35 -6.64
N GLN A 749 -55.08 -5.72 -7.40
CA GLN A 749 -54.70 -4.30 -7.23
C GLN A 749 -55.73 -3.30 -7.79
N THR A 750 -56.86 -3.76 -8.36
CA THR A 750 -57.99 -2.90 -8.76
C THR A 750 -58.80 -2.31 -7.61
N SER A 751 -58.47 -2.63 -6.34
CA SER A 751 -59.18 -2.16 -5.15
C SER A 751 -58.28 -1.54 -4.08
N LEU A 752 -57.21 -0.83 -4.46
CA LEU A 752 -56.49 0.06 -3.56
C LEU A 752 -56.33 1.45 -4.18
N GLU A 753 -56.72 2.44 -3.39
CA GLU A 753 -57.02 3.81 -3.74
C GLU A 753 -55.88 4.54 -4.46
N LYS A 754 -56.28 5.37 -5.45
CA LYS A 754 -55.49 6.51 -5.94
C LYS A 754 -54.96 7.31 -4.75
N LYS A 755 -53.65 7.26 -4.51
CA LYS A 755 -52.94 8.34 -3.82
C LYS A 755 -51.77 8.81 -4.67
N ASP A 756 -51.78 10.12 -4.82
CA ASP A 756 -50.94 10.95 -5.66
C ASP A 756 -49.44 10.74 -5.45
N LYS A 757 -48.70 10.80 -6.57
CA LYS A 757 -47.28 11.15 -6.73
C LYS A 757 -46.28 10.58 -5.72
N ILE A 758 -45.34 9.79 -6.24
CA ILE A 758 -43.94 9.82 -5.78
C ILE A 758 -43.01 9.91 -6.99
N HIS A 759 -42.27 11.03 -7.06
CA HIS A 759 -41.03 11.22 -7.82
C HIS A 759 -39.88 10.58 -7.05
N TYR A 760 -38.84 10.02 -7.67
CA TYR A 760 -37.42 10.47 -7.66
C TYR A 760 -36.47 9.51 -8.42
N PHE A 761 -35.21 9.95 -8.53
CA PHE A 761 -34.12 9.55 -9.41
C PHE A 761 -32.99 8.84 -8.63
N LEU A 762 -32.52 7.69 -9.14
CA LEU A 762 -31.12 7.37 -9.44
C LEU A 762 -31.10 6.17 -10.39
#